data_AF-A0A5N5QXM4-F1
#
_entry.id   AF-A0A5N5QXM4-F1
#
_cell.length_a   1.000
_cell.length_b   1.000
_cell.length_c   1.000
_cell.angle_alpha   90.00
_cell.angle_beta   90.00
_cell.angle_gamma   90.00
#
_symmetry.space_group_name_H-M   'P 1'
#
loop_
_entity.id
_entity.type
_entity.pdbx_description
1 polymer ?
#
loop_
_entity_poly.entity_id
_entity_poly.type
_entity_poly.pdbx_seq_one_letter_code
_entity_poly.pdbx_strand_id
1 'polypeptide(L)'
;MASIHRAREINGITTNLVVHSFADRIVILITQLGKVGCLIQASIPSSVPLIPPPPPPALPPPPTATTLAPLVAAIAWAKAGQLHRRPVIVGLALKRTKPYASTPELEDDIQVTDEDRETFREIMIQLNSNSVAMPVATEKGPSQAELLIRCCSAIAKELIDANNAKKTVSLNEIKSRVCKQMGYGGVPRLVDIISAVPEEHKKALLPKLKARPIRTASGIAVVAVMCKPHRCPHIAMTGNICVYCPGGPDSDFDYSTQSYTGYEPTSMRAIRARYDPYEQTKGRVEQLRSLGHSVDKVEFIIMGGTFMSMPEDYRNTFIAQLHNALSGFTGIDVDEAVRYSERSKSKAIGITIETRPDYCLRPHLSQMLRYGCTRLEIGVQSVYEDVARDTNRGHTVRAVSESFHLAKDAGFKVVAHMMPDLPNVGVERDMEQFKEYFENPAFRSDGLKIYPTLVIRGTGLYELWRTGRYKNYTPNVLVDVVARILALVPPWTRVYRVQRDIPLPLVSSGCENSGNLRELALQRMKDFGAECRDVRFREVGIHEIHHKVRPESVELLRRDYAANGGWETFLSYEDPQRDILVGLLRLRKCSEEGTFRPELVDKGDGGASIVRELHVYGTAVPVHGRDPTKFQHQGFGTLLMEEAERIAREEHGSVKLAVISGVGTRDYYRRLGYELDGPYMSKSLI
;
A
#
# COMPACT_ATOMS: atom_id res chain seq x y z
N MET A 1 -38.72 14.14 -0.46
CA MET A 1 -39.00 12.71 -0.22
C MET A 1 -39.46 12.54 1.20
N ALA A 2 -40.67 12.01 1.39
CA ALA A 2 -41.30 11.62 2.64
C ALA A 2 -41.78 10.16 2.53
N SER A 3 -41.73 9.37 3.61
CA SER A 3 -42.56 8.18 3.83
C SER A 3 -42.48 7.71 5.29
N ILE A 4 -43.62 7.49 5.97
CA ILE A 4 -43.73 6.69 7.21
C ILE A 4 -43.93 5.21 6.79
N HIS A 5 -43.36 4.21 7.47
CA HIS A 5 -43.76 2.79 7.24
C HIS A 5 -43.95 1.94 8.49
N ARG A 6 -45.06 2.13 9.20
CA ARG A 6 -45.47 1.49 10.47
C ARG A 6 -45.76 -0.03 10.37
N ALA A 7 -45.49 -0.81 11.43
CA ALA A 7 -46.07 -2.13 11.71
C ALA A 7 -45.82 -2.55 13.18
N ARG A 8 -46.73 -3.39 13.72
CA ARG A 8 -46.82 -4.03 15.07
C ARG A 8 -46.70 -5.57 14.89
N GLU A 9 -46.32 -6.42 15.85
CA GLU A 9 -47.10 -6.78 17.04
C GLU A 9 -46.22 -7.19 18.26
N ILE A 10 -45.84 -6.19 19.05
CA ILE A 10 -45.23 -6.43 20.36
C ILE A 10 -46.22 -7.23 21.23
N ASN A 11 -45.74 -8.36 21.79
CA ASN A 11 -46.46 -9.50 22.41
C ASN A 11 -46.56 -10.80 21.60
N GLY A 12 -46.19 -10.83 20.32
CA GLY A 12 -45.95 -12.13 19.64
C GLY A 12 -45.50 -12.10 18.18
N ILE A 13 -45.76 -11.01 17.45
CA ILE A 13 -45.74 -10.92 15.98
C ILE A 13 -45.04 -9.58 15.57
N THR A 14 -45.12 -9.14 14.31
CA THR A 14 -43.96 -8.58 13.57
C THR A 14 -43.90 -7.05 13.39
N THR A 15 -43.27 -6.32 14.33
CA THR A 15 -43.22 -4.84 14.39
C THR A 15 -42.17 -4.18 13.47
N ASN A 16 -42.59 -3.48 12.40
CA ASN A 16 -41.71 -2.77 11.45
C ASN A 16 -42.18 -1.33 11.13
N LEU A 17 -41.69 -0.29 11.82
CA LEU A 17 -42.07 1.13 11.71
C LEU A 17 -41.00 2.06 11.09
N VAL A 18 -40.79 2.02 9.77
CA VAL A 18 -39.68 2.61 8.99
C VAL A 18 -39.97 3.99 8.30
N VAL A 19 -39.81 5.15 8.99
CA VAL A 19 -40.13 6.55 8.52
C VAL A 19 -38.96 7.43 8.00
N HIS A 20 -39.20 8.39 7.07
CA HIS A 20 -38.41 9.58 6.57
C HIS A 20 -39.28 10.79 6.10
N SER A 21 -38.74 12.03 6.13
CA SER A 21 -38.96 13.22 5.25
C SER A 21 -38.10 14.48 5.54
N PHE A 22 -37.15 14.90 4.70
CA PHE A 22 -36.29 16.08 4.98
C PHE A 22 -36.79 17.42 4.43
N ALA A 23 -36.60 18.51 5.21
CA ALA A 23 -35.55 19.53 5.00
C ALA A 23 -35.94 20.85 5.70
N ASP A 24 -36.22 20.82 6.99
CA ASP A 24 -35.16 21.10 7.94
C ASP A 24 -34.80 19.96 8.92
N ARG A 25 -35.61 18.89 9.00
CA ARG A 25 -35.33 17.42 9.13
C ARG A 25 -36.62 16.68 8.67
N ILE A 26 -36.75 15.37 8.90
CA ILE A 26 -37.80 14.61 9.66
C ILE A 26 -37.62 13.12 9.40
N VAL A 27 -37.61 12.20 10.38
CA VAL A 27 -37.39 10.75 10.19
C VAL A 27 -37.66 9.97 11.51
N ILE A 28 -38.08 8.67 11.54
CA ILE A 28 -37.98 7.64 12.64
C ILE A 28 -38.09 6.17 12.08
N LEU A 29 -37.07 5.28 12.08
CA LEU A 29 -37.18 3.85 11.64
C LEU A 29 -37.41 2.82 12.79
N ILE A 30 -38.10 1.66 12.65
CA ILE A 30 -38.39 0.67 13.74
C ILE A 30 -38.61 -0.82 13.29
N THR A 31 -37.63 -1.61 12.83
CA THR A 31 -37.84 -2.94 12.16
C THR A 31 -37.87 -4.23 13.06
N GLN A 32 -38.58 -5.32 12.69
CA GLN A 32 -38.49 -6.69 13.26
C GLN A 32 -38.15 -7.81 12.24
N LEU A 33 -38.04 -7.52 10.94
CA LEU A 33 -37.62 -8.50 9.90
C LEU A 33 -36.52 -7.99 8.95
N GLY A 34 -35.33 -7.71 9.49
CA GLY A 34 -34.15 -8.34 8.88
C GLY A 34 -33.35 -7.65 7.76
N LYS A 35 -33.36 -6.31 7.60
CA LYS A 35 -32.15 -5.53 7.16
C LYS A 35 -32.38 -4.01 7.12
N VAL A 36 -31.42 -3.25 7.68
CA VAL A 36 -31.15 -1.83 7.36
C VAL A 36 -29.62 -1.63 7.34
N GLY A 37 -29.10 -0.87 6.38
CA GLY A 37 -27.67 -0.59 6.21
C GLY A 37 -27.11 0.51 7.14
N CYS A 38 -25.79 0.69 7.15
CA CYS A 38 -25.08 1.49 8.15
C CYS A 38 -25.41 3.00 8.16
N LEU A 39 -25.67 3.53 9.36
CA LEU A 39 -25.55 4.95 9.70
C LEU A 39 -24.25 5.17 10.49
N ILE A 40 -23.48 6.22 10.17
CA ILE A 40 -22.21 6.54 10.83
C ILE A 40 -22.26 7.96 11.39
N GLN A 41 -22.04 8.10 12.70
CA GLN A 41 -21.79 9.38 13.36
C GLN A 41 -20.29 9.69 13.34
N ALA A 42 -19.92 10.94 13.05
CA ALA A 42 -18.54 11.43 13.08
C ALA A 42 -18.40 12.63 14.02
N SER A 43 -17.26 12.74 14.70
CA SER A 43 -16.91 13.86 15.58
C SER A 43 -15.40 14.12 15.55
N ILE A 44 -15.00 15.38 15.76
CA ILE A 44 -13.61 15.87 15.74
C ILE A 44 -13.35 16.56 17.09
N PRO A 45 -12.17 16.39 17.73
CA PRO A 45 -11.90 16.88 19.08
C PRO A 45 -11.51 18.37 19.16
N SER A 46 -11.55 18.91 20.37
CA SER A 46 -11.38 20.34 20.69
C SER A 46 -9.98 20.71 21.22
N SER A 47 -9.32 21.73 20.63
CA SER A 47 -8.54 22.76 21.38
C SER A 47 -7.73 23.74 20.49
N VAL A 48 -8.21 24.99 20.32
CA VAL A 48 -7.36 26.22 20.24
C VAL A 48 -8.22 27.40 20.75
N PRO A 49 -7.74 28.25 21.67
CA PRO A 49 -8.45 29.48 22.07
C PRO A 49 -8.13 30.66 21.12
N LEU A 50 -9.12 31.53 20.89
CA LEU A 50 -8.96 32.77 20.11
C LEU A 50 -9.12 34.01 21.01
N ILE A 51 -8.30 35.03 20.74
CA ILE A 51 -8.25 36.32 21.44
C ILE A 51 -9.28 37.29 20.80
N PRO A 52 -10.01 38.13 21.57
CA PRO A 52 -11.04 39.01 21.02
C PRO A 52 -10.50 40.34 20.43
N PRO A 53 -11.00 40.80 19.26
CA PRO A 53 -10.78 42.15 18.73
C PRO A 53 -11.94 43.14 19.05
N PRO A 54 -11.74 44.47 18.87
CA PRO A 54 -12.64 45.55 19.33
C PRO A 54 -13.89 45.80 18.43
N PRO A 55 -14.88 46.63 18.86
CA PRO A 55 -16.21 46.71 18.24
C PRO A 55 -16.30 47.57 16.94
N PRO A 56 -17.38 47.43 16.15
CA PRO A 56 -17.43 47.83 14.74
C PRO A 56 -18.40 49.00 14.42
N PRO A 57 -18.47 49.40 13.13
CA PRO A 57 -19.75 49.66 12.46
C PRO A 57 -20.00 48.64 11.32
N ALA A 58 -21.27 48.43 10.97
CA ALA A 58 -21.75 47.17 10.36
C ALA A 58 -22.05 47.23 8.85
N LEU A 59 -21.92 46.06 8.18
CA LEU A 59 -22.74 45.57 7.06
C LEU A 59 -22.74 44.01 7.05
N PRO A 60 -23.71 43.31 6.40
CA PRO A 60 -24.13 41.96 6.79
C PRO A 60 -23.39 40.77 6.12
N PRO A 61 -23.45 39.55 6.70
CA PRO A 61 -22.62 38.40 6.29
C PRO A 61 -23.32 37.31 5.44
N PRO A 62 -22.60 36.66 4.51
CA PRO A 62 -22.78 35.24 4.14
C PRO A 62 -21.84 34.31 4.95
N PRO A 63 -22.00 32.97 4.92
CA PRO A 63 -21.82 32.15 6.12
C PRO A 63 -20.40 31.58 6.37
N THR A 64 -20.06 31.42 7.65
CA THR A 64 -18.83 30.78 8.14
C THR A 64 -19.04 29.29 8.50
N ALA A 65 -17.95 28.53 8.48
CA ALA A 65 -17.89 27.08 8.67
C ALA A 65 -18.53 26.50 9.94
N THR A 66 -18.93 25.23 9.84
CA THR A 66 -19.62 24.45 10.86
C THR A 66 -18.68 23.84 11.91
N THR A 67 -18.98 24.02 13.19
CA THR A 67 -18.71 23.01 14.25
C THR A 67 -19.64 23.21 15.45
N LEU A 68 -20.36 22.16 15.85
CA LEU A 68 -20.66 21.72 17.23
C LEU A 68 -21.63 20.50 17.21
N ALA A 69 -21.55 19.65 18.23
CA ALA A 69 -22.40 18.46 18.50
C ALA A 69 -22.70 18.42 20.03
N PRO A 70 -23.49 17.50 20.64
CA PRO A 70 -24.27 16.35 20.13
C PRO A 70 -25.80 16.50 20.40
N LEU A 71 -26.75 15.62 20.00
CA LEU A 71 -27.10 14.32 20.61
C LEU A 71 -28.26 13.65 19.83
N VAL A 72 -28.15 12.36 19.46
CA VAL A 72 -29.28 11.46 19.10
C VAL A 72 -28.91 10.04 19.54
N ALA A 73 -29.80 9.33 20.22
CA ALA A 73 -29.56 7.95 20.69
C ALA A 73 -30.10 6.91 19.70
N ALA A 74 -29.39 5.78 19.57
CA ALA A 74 -29.90 4.55 18.97
C ALA A 74 -30.06 3.50 20.08
N ILE A 75 -31.24 2.88 20.19
CA ILE A 75 -31.52 1.83 21.18
C ILE A 75 -31.75 0.52 20.45
N ALA A 76 -30.81 -0.41 20.60
CA ALA A 76 -30.98 -1.80 20.18
C ALA A 76 -31.31 -2.65 21.42
N TRP A 77 -32.41 -3.39 21.39
CA TRP A 77 -32.84 -4.24 22.51
C TRP A 77 -32.70 -5.73 22.18
N ALA A 78 -31.97 -6.44 23.04
CA ALA A 78 -32.01 -7.89 23.14
C ALA A 78 -31.67 -8.30 24.59
N LYS A 79 -32.59 -9.00 25.27
CA LYS A 79 -32.32 -9.58 26.59
C LYS A 79 -31.64 -10.94 26.39
N ALA A 80 -30.40 -11.09 26.84
CA ALA A 80 -29.69 -12.38 26.75
C ALA A 80 -30.42 -13.45 27.60
N GLY A 81 -30.79 -14.58 26.98
CA GLY A 81 -31.33 -15.75 27.68
C GLY A 81 -32.59 -16.40 27.09
N GLN A 82 -33.30 -15.78 26.15
CA GLN A 82 -34.50 -16.39 25.51
C GLN A 82 -34.39 -16.38 23.98
N LEU A 83 -34.07 -17.54 23.38
CA LEU A 83 -33.80 -17.69 21.94
C LEU A 83 -35.05 -17.74 21.02
N HIS A 84 -36.27 -17.58 21.56
CA HIS A 84 -37.52 -17.83 20.84
C HIS A 84 -38.35 -16.59 20.45
N ARG A 85 -37.81 -15.36 20.55
CA ARG A 85 -38.42 -14.13 19.98
C ARG A 85 -37.38 -13.29 19.22
N ARG A 86 -37.75 -12.74 18.06
CA ARG A 86 -36.86 -11.99 17.13
C ARG A 86 -36.67 -10.51 17.57
N PRO A 87 -35.52 -9.87 17.26
CA PRO A 87 -35.18 -8.51 17.72
C PRO A 87 -35.90 -7.37 16.97
N VAL A 88 -35.94 -6.17 17.58
CA VAL A 88 -36.57 -4.91 17.09
C VAL A 88 -35.51 -3.80 16.84
N ILE A 89 -35.65 -2.93 15.83
CA ILE A 89 -34.64 -1.94 15.37
C ILE A 89 -35.22 -0.51 15.24
N VAL A 90 -35.30 0.25 16.34
CA VAL A 90 -35.78 1.66 16.45
C VAL A 90 -34.69 2.70 16.12
N GLY A 91 -35.06 3.85 15.51
CA GLY A 91 -34.33 5.11 15.48
C GLY A 91 -34.53 5.97 14.22
N LEU A 92 -34.84 7.27 14.38
CA LEU A 92 -34.37 8.42 13.56
C LEU A 92 -34.95 9.80 14.03
N ALA A 93 -34.73 10.94 13.30
CA ALA A 93 -34.91 12.33 13.83
C ALA A 93 -35.76 13.39 13.04
N LEU A 94 -36.58 14.20 13.77
CA LEU A 94 -37.65 15.18 13.36
C LEU A 94 -37.33 16.74 13.39
N LYS A 95 -37.75 17.53 12.36
CA LYS A 95 -38.10 19.01 12.30
C LYS A 95 -38.81 19.37 10.97
N ARG A 96 -39.90 20.11 10.98
CA ARG A 96 -40.18 21.17 9.99
C ARG A 96 -41.13 22.18 10.64
N THR A 97 -40.91 23.48 10.43
CA THR A 97 -41.78 24.56 10.92
C THR A 97 -42.04 25.62 9.83
N LYS A 98 -41.99 25.24 8.56
CA LYS A 98 -42.38 26.13 7.45
C LYS A 98 -43.87 26.45 7.52
N PRO A 99 -44.29 27.65 7.08
CA PRO A 99 -45.41 27.78 6.18
C PRO A 99 -44.91 27.71 4.73
N TYR A 100 -45.36 26.70 4.00
CA TYR A 100 -45.75 26.88 2.60
C TYR A 100 -47.09 27.69 2.64
N ALA A 101 -47.53 28.43 1.64
CA ALA A 101 -47.26 28.35 0.21
C ALA A 101 -47.62 29.68 -0.49
N SER A 102 -47.48 29.70 -1.82
CA SER A 102 -48.42 30.40 -2.68
C SER A 102 -48.76 29.57 -3.93
N THR A 103 -49.39 28.41 -3.68
CA THR A 103 -50.45 27.76 -4.52
C THR A 103 -50.17 27.40 -6.00
N PRO A 104 -50.99 26.53 -6.63
CA PRO A 104 -51.35 25.20 -6.15
C PRO A 104 -51.26 24.14 -7.27
N GLU A 105 -50.94 22.89 -6.91
CA GLU A 105 -51.72 21.67 -7.23
C GLU A 105 -50.90 20.40 -6.92
N LEU A 106 -51.46 19.56 -6.04
CA LEU A 106 -51.17 18.12 -5.83
C LEU A 106 -49.73 17.71 -5.43
N GLU A 107 -49.49 17.55 -4.12
CA GLU A 107 -48.78 16.40 -3.53
C GLU A 107 -49.01 16.35 -2.00
N ASP A 108 -49.22 15.15 -1.43
CA ASP A 108 -49.76 14.94 -0.06
C ASP A 108 -48.77 15.30 1.09
N ASP A 109 -49.27 16.03 2.09
CA ASP A 109 -48.51 16.45 3.26
C ASP A 109 -48.57 15.40 4.40
N ILE A 110 -47.46 14.72 4.66
CA ILE A 110 -47.38 13.57 5.57
C ILE A 110 -47.13 13.99 7.03
N GLN A 111 -48.07 13.71 7.93
CA GLN A 111 -48.02 14.04 9.37
C GLN A 111 -47.91 12.82 10.30
N VAL A 112 -47.44 13.04 11.54
CA VAL A 112 -47.35 12.04 12.63
C VAL A 112 -48.59 12.14 13.52
N THR A 113 -49.34 11.05 13.68
CA THR A 113 -50.61 11.02 14.44
C THR A 113 -50.40 10.93 15.96
N ASP A 114 -51.49 10.94 16.76
CA ASP A 114 -51.41 10.70 18.21
C ASP A 114 -51.32 9.21 18.59
N GLU A 115 -52.00 8.34 17.84
CA GLU A 115 -51.82 6.88 17.93
C GLU A 115 -50.37 6.47 17.63
N ASP A 116 -49.73 7.22 16.72
CA ASP A 116 -48.33 7.10 16.37
C ASP A 116 -47.38 7.43 17.53
N ARG A 117 -47.78 8.38 18.40
CA ARG A 117 -47.04 8.80 19.61
C ARG A 117 -47.29 7.84 20.77
N GLU A 118 -48.51 7.32 20.91
CA GLU A 118 -48.82 6.38 21.98
C GLU A 118 -48.12 5.04 21.76
N THR A 119 -48.04 4.56 20.51
CA THR A 119 -47.20 3.40 20.13
C THR A 119 -45.73 3.59 20.52
N PHE A 120 -45.20 4.82 20.40
CA PHE A 120 -43.83 5.14 20.85
C PHE A 120 -43.72 5.18 22.38
N ARG A 121 -44.75 5.69 23.07
CA ARG A 121 -44.84 5.77 24.52
C ARG A 121 -44.89 4.37 25.17
N GLU A 122 -45.70 3.46 24.63
CA GLU A 122 -45.76 2.05 25.05
C GLU A 122 -44.37 1.38 24.98
N ILE A 123 -43.65 1.58 23.87
CA ILE A 123 -42.29 1.04 23.67
C ILE A 123 -41.30 1.65 24.69
N MET A 124 -41.34 2.96 24.93
CA MET A 124 -40.46 3.63 25.90
C MET A 124 -40.79 3.25 27.35
N ILE A 125 -42.06 3.01 27.69
CA ILE A 125 -42.47 2.50 29.00
C ILE A 125 -41.96 1.07 29.17
N GLN A 126 -42.07 0.19 28.16
CA GLN A 126 -41.52 -1.18 28.23
C GLN A 126 -39.98 -1.21 28.32
N LEU A 127 -39.28 -0.24 27.74
CA LEU A 127 -37.83 -0.08 27.90
C LEU A 127 -37.44 0.34 29.34
N ASN A 128 -38.24 1.19 29.99
CA ASN A 128 -37.95 1.72 31.32
C ASN A 128 -38.52 0.88 32.49
N SER A 129 -39.62 0.14 32.30
CA SER A 129 -40.35 -0.53 33.39
C SER A 129 -39.69 -1.77 34.00
N ASN A 130 -38.44 -2.07 33.66
CA ASN A 130 -37.61 -3.05 34.37
C ASN A 130 -36.79 -2.44 35.54
N SER A 131 -36.98 -1.17 35.88
CA SER A 131 -36.47 -0.57 37.12
C SER A 131 -37.54 -0.55 38.22
N VAL A 132 -37.82 -1.72 38.81
CA VAL A 132 -38.56 -1.86 40.08
C VAL A 132 -37.67 -2.59 41.08
N ALA A 133 -37.66 -2.12 42.33
CA ALA A 133 -36.66 -2.47 43.34
C ALA A 133 -36.68 -3.94 43.77
N MET A 134 -35.48 -4.50 43.94
CA MET A 134 -35.16 -5.81 44.55
C MET A 134 -33.77 -5.70 45.22
N PRO A 135 -33.40 -6.61 46.14
CA PRO A 135 -32.52 -6.28 47.26
C PRO A 135 -31.02 -6.25 46.92
N VAL A 136 -30.22 -5.81 47.89
CA VAL A 136 -28.75 -5.84 47.86
C VAL A 136 -28.25 -7.28 47.74
N ALA A 137 -27.92 -7.71 46.51
CA ALA A 137 -27.21 -8.96 46.25
C ALA A 137 -26.44 -8.95 44.91
N THR A 138 -25.11 -9.07 45.02
CA THR A 138 -24.16 -9.74 44.09
C THR A 138 -24.11 -9.39 42.59
N GLU A 139 -22.98 -8.78 42.20
CA GLU A 139 -22.18 -9.02 40.99
C GLU A 139 -22.88 -9.24 39.63
N LYS A 140 -23.00 -8.17 38.82
CA LYS A 140 -23.09 -8.31 37.36
C LYS A 140 -21.69 -8.61 36.79
N GLY A 141 -21.57 -9.71 36.05
CA GLY A 141 -20.31 -10.12 35.41
C GLY A 141 -19.79 -9.12 34.36
N PRO A 142 -18.50 -9.21 34.00
CA PRO A 142 -17.83 -8.24 33.12
C PRO A 142 -18.39 -8.25 31.68
N SER A 143 -18.41 -7.06 31.08
CA SER A 143 -18.81 -6.85 29.68
C SER A 143 -17.81 -7.46 28.69
N GLN A 144 -18.22 -7.68 27.43
CA GLN A 144 -17.33 -8.22 26.39
C GLN A 144 -16.10 -7.33 26.11
N ALA A 145 -16.18 -6.02 26.31
CA ALA A 145 -15.04 -5.12 26.19
C ALA A 145 -14.07 -5.25 27.38
N GLU A 146 -14.58 -5.37 28.61
CA GLU A 146 -13.76 -5.64 29.79
C GLU A 146 -13.14 -7.04 29.73
N LEU A 147 -13.87 -8.04 29.23
CA LEU A 147 -13.35 -9.38 28.98
C LEU A 147 -12.22 -9.38 27.95
N LEU A 148 -12.35 -8.61 26.85
CA LEU A 148 -11.27 -8.43 25.88
C LEU A 148 -10.03 -7.80 26.54
N ILE A 149 -10.20 -6.72 27.32
CA ILE A 149 -9.09 -6.06 28.03
C ILE A 149 -8.44 -7.02 29.03
N ARG A 150 -9.23 -7.72 29.86
CA ARG A 150 -8.74 -8.72 30.82
C ARG A 150 -8.01 -9.87 30.12
N CYS A 151 -8.52 -10.36 28.99
CA CYS A 151 -7.84 -11.36 28.15
C CYS A 151 -6.50 -10.83 27.63
N CYS A 152 -6.47 -9.63 27.03
CA CYS A 152 -5.24 -9.04 26.52
C CYS A 152 -4.18 -8.85 27.61
N SER A 153 -4.58 -8.35 28.79
CA SER A 153 -3.67 -8.18 29.93
C SER A 153 -3.16 -9.51 30.49
N ALA A 154 -4.02 -10.54 30.58
CA ALA A 154 -3.60 -11.88 31.01
C ALA A 154 -2.67 -12.55 29.99
N ILE A 155 -2.96 -12.46 28.68
CA ILE A 155 -2.08 -12.91 27.60
C ILE A 155 -0.73 -12.17 27.68
N ALA A 156 -0.74 -10.84 27.86
CA ALA A 156 0.49 -10.05 27.99
C ALA A 156 1.33 -10.47 29.20
N LYS A 157 0.70 -10.70 30.36
CA LYS A 157 1.37 -11.19 31.57
C LYS A 157 2.05 -12.54 31.33
N GLU A 158 1.33 -13.52 30.77
CA GLU A 158 1.91 -14.84 30.51
C GLU A 158 3.06 -14.80 29.49
N LEU A 159 3.01 -13.88 28.52
CA LEU A 159 4.11 -13.66 27.57
C LEU A 159 5.35 -13.04 28.25
N ILE A 160 5.16 -12.16 29.23
CA ILE A 160 6.23 -11.61 30.07
C ILE A 160 6.86 -12.72 30.93
N ASP A 161 6.02 -13.48 31.64
CA ASP A 161 6.47 -14.58 32.51
C ASP A 161 7.24 -15.66 31.71
N ALA A 162 6.72 -16.06 30.55
CA ALA A 162 7.39 -17.00 29.65
C ALA A 162 8.71 -16.44 29.09
N ASN A 163 8.77 -15.15 28.78
CA ASN A 163 9.99 -14.51 28.30
C ASN A 163 11.07 -14.43 29.40
N ASN A 164 10.69 -14.11 30.63
CA ASN A 164 11.58 -14.08 31.80
C ASN A 164 12.12 -15.50 32.10
N ALA A 165 11.26 -16.52 32.01
CA ALA A 165 11.63 -17.93 32.12
C ALA A 165 12.35 -18.51 30.89
N LYS A 166 12.64 -17.71 29.85
CA LYS A 166 13.22 -18.12 28.55
C LYS A 166 12.48 -19.29 27.86
N LYS A 167 11.19 -19.48 28.15
CA LYS A 167 10.37 -20.58 27.62
C LYS A 167 9.76 -20.22 26.27
N THR A 168 9.92 -21.09 25.27
CA THR A 168 9.20 -20.97 24.00
C THR A 168 7.73 -21.32 24.22
N VAL A 169 6.82 -20.42 23.84
CA VAL A 169 5.38 -20.58 24.01
C VAL A 169 4.62 -20.22 22.73
N SER A 170 3.56 -20.98 22.44
CA SER A 170 2.69 -20.75 21.30
C SER A 170 1.64 -19.68 21.62
N LEU A 171 1.69 -18.55 20.90
CA LEU A 171 0.74 -17.45 21.10
C LEU A 171 -0.72 -17.88 20.85
N ASN A 172 -0.96 -18.85 19.97
CA ASN A 172 -2.29 -19.34 19.65
C ASN A 172 -2.87 -20.22 20.78
N GLU A 173 -2.03 -21.04 21.42
CA GLU A 173 -2.42 -21.81 22.60
C GLU A 173 -2.74 -20.90 23.79
N ILE A 174 -1.88 -19.90 24.06
CA ILE A 174 -2.12 -18.88 25.10
C ILE A 174 -3.45 -18.16 24.84
N LYS A 175 -3.68 -17.66 23.62
CA LYS A 175 -4.96 -17.04 23.24
C LYS A 175 -6.14 -17.96 23.52
N SER A 176 -6.11 -19.20 23.03
CA SER A 176 -7.23 -20.13 23.18
C SER A 176 -7.51 -20.46 24.65
N ARG A 177 -6.46 -20.70 25.45
CA ARG A 177 -6.59 -21.02 26.88
C ARG A 177 -7.11 -19.82 27.67
N VAL A 178 -6.53 -18.63 27.51
CA VAL A 178 -6.95 -17.44 28.27
C VAL A 178 -8.38 -17.03 27.90
N CYS A 179 -8.77 -17.08 26.62
CA CYS A 179 -10.15 -16.76 26.21
C CYS A 179 -11.17 -17.75 26.81
N LYS A 180 -10.83 -19.05 26.87
CA LYS A 180 -11.65 -20.06 27.56
C LYS A 180 -11.73 -19.81 29.07
N GLN A 181 -10.61 -19.52 29.73
CA GLN A 181 -10.55 -19.25 31.17
C GLN A 181 -11.35 -18.00 31.57
N MET A 182 -11.35 -16.97 30.72
CA MET A 182 -12.03 -15.70 30.97
C MET A 182 -13.45 -15.63 30.38
N GLY A 183 -13.92 -16.66 29.67
CA GLY A 183 -15.25 -16.66 29.04
C GLY A 183 -15.42 -15.68 27.87
N TYR A 184 -14.34 -15.26 27.21
CA TYR A 184 -14.40 -14.37 26.05
C TYR A 184 -14.75 -15.14 24.77
N GLY A 185 -15.85 -14.76 24.12
CA GLY A 185 -16.40 -15.47 22.96
C GLY A 185 -15.68 -15.19 21.62
N GLY A 186 -14.65 -14.35 21.62
CA GLY A 186 -13.87 -13.98 20.44
C GLY A 186 -12.40 -14.40 20.55
N VAL A 187 -11.59 -13.96 19.58
CA VAL A 187 -10.13 -14.08 19.64
C VAL A 187 -9.52 -12.67 19.60
N PRO A 188 -8.79 -12.24 20.64
CA PRO A 188 -8.15 -10.93 20.67
C PRO A 188 -7.22 -10.72 19.48
N ARG A 189 -7.31 -9.55 18.83
CA ARG A 189 -6.46 -9.23 17.69
C ARG A 189 -5.04 -9.00 18.20
N LEU A 190 -4.05 -9.24 17.34
CA LEU A 190 -2.65 -9.07 17.70
C LEU A 190 -2.32 -7.63 18.12
N VAL A 191 -2.99 -6.64 17.52
CA VAL A 191 -2.89 -5.22 17.91
C VAL A 191 -3.37 -5.00 19.35
N ASP A 192 -4.50 -5.59 19.73
CA ASP A 192 -5.08 -5.44 21.08
C ASP A 192 -4.14 -6.03 22.14
N ILE A 193 -3.49 -7.16 21.83
CA ILE A 193 -2.49 -7.80 22.70
C ILE A 193 -1.23 -6.93 22.80
N ILE A 194 -0.69 -6.44 21.66
CA ILE A 194 0.50 -5.56 21.64
C ILE A 194 0.26 -4.28 22.44
N SER A 195 -0.95 -3.70 22.36
CA SER A 195 -1.34 -2.53 23.13
C SER A 195 -1.40 -2.77 24.65
N ALA A 196 -1.64 -4.02 25.09
CA ALA A 196 -1.67 -4.40 26.50
C ALA A 196 -0.30 -4.76 27.09
N VAL A 197 0.76 -4.84 26.28
CA VAL A 197 2.13 -5.08 26.79
C VAL A 197 2.69 -3.79 27.42
N PRO A 198 3.21 -3.79 28.66
CA PRO A 198 3.87 -2.64 29.27
C PRO A 198 5.12 -2.19 28.50
N GLU A 199 5.39 -0.88 28.45
CA GLU A 199 6.50 -0.28 27.67
C GLU A 199 7.87 -0.90 27.98
N GLU A 200 8.15 -1.22 29.25
CA GLU A 200 9.39 -1.86 29.70
C GLU A 200 9.64 -3.22 29.01
N HIS A 201 8.58 -4.00 28.77
CA HIS A 201 8.65 -5.32 28.14
C HIS A 201 8.46 -5.27 26.61
N LYS A 202 7.96 -4.16 26.04
CA LYS A 202 7.77 -4.03 24.59
C LYS A 202 9.06 -4.27 23.79
N LYS A 203 10.22 -3.81 24.25
CA LYS A 203 11.51 -4.06 23.56
C LYS A 203 11.84 -5.54 23.39
N ALA A 204 11.50 -6.38 24.37
CA ALA A 204 11.77 -7.82 24.34
C ALA A 204 10.67 -8.62 23.60
N LEU A 205 9.41 -8.20 23.72
CA LEU A 205 8.26 -8.95 23.20
C LEU A 205 7.84 -8.53 21.78
N LEU A 206 7.96 -7.26 21.38
CA LEU A 206 7.57 -6.81 20.03
C LEU A 206 8.24 -7.59 18.89
N PRO A 207 9.55 -7.93 18.93
CA PRO A 207 10.17 -8.73 17.87
C PRO A 207 9.54 -10.12 17.72
N LYS A 208 9.06 -10.72 18.83
CA LYS A 208 8.42 -12.05 18.88
C LYS A 208 6.93 -11.98 18.49
N LEU A 209 6.27 -10.85 18.75
CA LEU A 209 4.85 -10.62 18.45
C LEU A 209 4.61 -9.95 17.09
N LYS A 210 5.66 -9.65 16.32
CA LYS A 210 5.59 -8.95 15.04
C LYS A 210 4.79 -9.72 13.99
N ALA A 211 3.76 -9.10 13.42
CA ALA A 211 2.92 -9.71 12.40
C ALA A 211 3.69 -9.90 11.06
N ARG A 212 3.73 -11.13 10.52
CA ARG A 212 4.33 -11.44 9.20
C ARG A 212 5.71 -10.77 9.00
N PRO A 213 6.76 -11.19 9.73
CA PRO A 213 8.03 -10.46 9.87
C PRO A 213 8.70 -10.10 8.53
N ILE A 214 8.55 -10.97 7.51
CA ILE A 214 8.98 -10.77 6.11
C ILE A 214 8.59 -9.38 5.56
N ARG A 215 7.44 -8.82 5.96
CA ARG A 215 6.95 -7.52 5.46
C ARG A 215 7.88 -6.33 5.71
N THR A 216 8.73 -6.39 6.73
CA THR A 216 9.78 -5.39 6.97
C THR A 216 11.11 -6.06 7.35
N ALA A 217 11.42 -7.20 6.70
CA ALA A 217 12.68 -7.92 6.88
C ALA A 217 13.87 -7.16 6.29
N SER A 218 13.67 -6.49 5.15
CA SER A 218 14.61 -5.53 4.53
C SER A 218 14.82 -4.23 5.34
N GLY A 219 14.19 -4.10 6.50
CA GLY A 219 14.31 -2.92 7.36
C GLY A 219 13.50 -1.69 6.92
N ILE A 220 12.60 -1.82 5.95
CA ILE A 220 11.85 -0.73 5.31
C ILE A 220 10.34 -0.96 5.44
N ALA A 221 9.58 0.08 5.76
CA ALA A 221 8.12 0.08 5.77
C ALA A 221 7.54 0.48 4.40
N VAL A 222 6.99 -0.49 3.66
CA VAL A 222 6.36 -0.23 2.36
C VAL A 222 4.92 0.29 2.53
N VAL A 223 4.68 1.50 2.04
CA VAL A 223 3.40 2.22 2.06
C VAL A 223 2.89 2.38 0.63
N ALA A 224 2.01 1.46 0.21
CA ALA A 224 1.32 1.54 -1.06
C ALA A 224 0.06 2.42 -0.94
N VAL A 225 -0.03 3.43 -1.80
CA VAL A 225 -1.12 4.40 -1.93
C VAL A 225 -1.65 4.38 -3.36
N MET A 226 -2.93 4.69 -3.56
CA MET A 226 -3.52 4.81 -4.90
C MET A 226 -3.93 6.25 -5.17
N CYS A 227 -3.72 6.67 -6.41
CA CYS A 227 -4.31 7.90 -6.92
C CYS A 227 -5.78 7.69 -7.32
N LYS A 228 -6.49 8.80 -7.51
CA LYS A 228 -7.91 8.79 -7.89
C LYS A 228 -8.16 7.98 -9.18
N PRO A 229 -9.31 7.28 -9.31
CA PRO A 229 -9.74 6.70 -10.58
C PRO A 229 -9.74 7.74 -11.69
N HIS A 230 -9.13 7.39 -12.82
CA HIS A 230 -9.07 8.20 -14.05
C HIS A 230 -8.89 7.26 -15.25
N ARG A 231 -9.27 7.72 -16.44
CA ARG A 231 -9.14 6.94 -17.68
C ARG A 231 -7.68 6.87 -18.13
N CYS A 232 -7.29 5.75 -18.71
CA CYS A 232 -5.99 5.57 -19.34
C CYS A 232 -5.87 6.50 -20.58
N PRO A 233 -4.79 7.27 -20.76
CA PRO A 233 -4.74 8.34 -21.78
C PRO A 233 -4.81 7.82 -23.22
N HIS A 234 -4.31 6.61 -23.50
CA HIS A 234 -4.33 6.06 -24.85
C HIS A 234 -5.75 5.75 -25.37
N ILE A 235 -6.78 5.70 -24.50
CA ILE A 235 -8.18 5.50 -24.94
C ILE A 235 -8.62 6.52 -26.00
N ALA A 236 -8.11 7.76 -25.91
CA ALA A 236 -8.40 8.82 -26.87
C ALA A 236 -7.77 8.57 -28.26
N MET A 237 -6.70 7.77 -28.35
CA MET A 237 -5.98 7.45 -29.58
C MET A 237 -6.34 6.07 -30.14
N THR A 238 -6.68 5.12 -29.28
CA THR A 238 -6.93 3.71 -29.63
C THR A 238 -8.39 3.28 -29.49
N GLY A 239 -9.29 4.19 -29.06
CA GLY A 239 -10.72 3.93 -28.83
C GLY A 239 -11.04 3.14 -27.55
N ASN A 240 -10.16 2.22 -27.12
CA ASN A 240 -10.35 1.36 -25.96
C ASN A 240 -9.09 1.24 -25.08
N ILE A 241 -9.23 0.67 -23.88
CA ILE A 241 -8.11 0.28 -23.00
C ILE A 241 -7.47 -1.06 -23.43
N CYS A 242 -6.39 -1.49 -22.75
CA CYS A 242 -5.71 -2.76 -23.04
C CYS A 242 -6.62 -3.98 -22.77
N VAL A 243 -6.55 -5.00 -23.63
CA VAL A 243 -7.46 -6.16 -23.66
C VAL A 243 -7.60 -6.91 -22.32
N TYR A 244 -6.51 -7.05 -21.58
CA TYR A 244 -6.44 -7.80 -20.30
C TYR A 244 -6.60 -6.90 -19.05
N CYS A 245 -6.92 -5.61 -19.20
CA CYS A 245 -6.92 -4.65 -18.09
C CYS A 245 -8.27 -4.63 -17.35
N PRO A 246 -8.36 -5.07 -16.08
CA PRO A 246 -9.60 -5.00 -15.31
C PRO A 246 -9.82 -3.62 -14.70
N GLY A 247 -11.06 -3.33 -14.32
CA GLY A 247 -11.40 -2.17 -13.49
C GLY A 247 -11.22 -0.82 -14.18
N GLY A 248 -11.24 0.24 -13.37
CA GLY A 248 -11.20 1.63 -13.84
C GLY A 248 -12.60 2.22 -14.06
N PRO A 249 -12.67 3.51 -14.46
CA PRO A 249 -13.94 4.26 -14.50
C PRO A 249 -14.99 3.72 -15.46
N ASP A 250 -14.58 2.98 -16.50
CA ASP A 250 -15.44 2.48 -17.57
C ASP A 250 -15.72 0.96 -17.43
N SER A 251 -15.85 0.47 -16.19
CA SER A 251 -15.98 -0.96 -15.88
C SER A 251 -17.07 -1.25 -14.83
N ASP A 252 -17.48 -2.52 -14.74
CA ASP A 252 -18.40 -3.05 -13.70
C ASP A 252 -17.87 -2.88 -12.25
N PHE A 253 -16.63 -2.44 -12.04
CA PHE A 253 -16.01 -2.35 -10.71
C PHE A 253 -16.12 -0.94 -10.10
N ASP A 254 -17.13 -0.77 -9.24
CA ASP A 254 -17.46 0.48 -8.54
C ASP A 254 -16.23 1.21 -7.96
N TYR A 255 -16.05 2.45 -8.41
CA TYR A 255 -15.06 3.41 -7.88
C TYR A 255 -13.61 2.86 -7.83
N SER A 256 -13.27 1.94 -8.74
CA SER A 256 -11.95 1.30 -8.82
C SER A 256 -10.94 2.09 -9.66
N THR A 257 -9.65 2.01 -9.31
CA THR A 257 -8.56 2.58 -10.13
C THR A 257 -8.24 1.64 -11.29
N GLN A 258 -7.83 2.19 -12.45
CA GLN A 258 -7.48 1.39 -13.63
C GLN A 258 -6.50 0.26 -13.31
N SER A 259 -6.75 -0.94 -13.83
CA SER A 259 -6.00 -2.19 -13.58
C SER A 259 -6.29 -2.87 -12.23
N TYR A 260 -7.20 -2.36 -11.40
CA TYR A 260 -7.55 -2.91 -10.07
C TYR A 260 -9.06 -3.14 -9.94
N THR A 261 -9.46 -4.15 -9.17
CA THR A 261 -10.87 -4.54 -8.99
C THR A 261 -11.58 -3.83 -7.83
N GLY A 262 -10.86 -3.08 -6.99
CA GLY A 262 -11.41 -2.44 -5.80
C GLY A 262 -11.38 -3.33 -4.55
N TYR A 263 -11.35 -4.65 -4.72
CA TYR A 263 -11.34 -5.64 -3.63
C TYR A 263 -9.95 -6.02 -3.12
N GLU A 264 -8.87 -5.52 -3.75
CA GLU A 264 -7.52 -5.73 -3.22
C GLU A 264 -7.35 -4.97 -1.89
N PRO A 265 -6.55 -5.49 -0.92
CA PRO A 265 -6.41 -4.84 0.38
C PRO A 265 -5.92 -3.39 0.33
N THR A 266 -5.19 -2.98 -0.72
CA THR A 266 -4.77 -1.58 -0.94
C THR A 266 -5.91 -0.75 -1.53
N SER A 267 -6.60 -1.24 -2.56
CA SER A 267 -7.78 -0.61 -3.16
C SER A 267 -8.88 -0.33 -2.13
N MET A 268 -9.22 -1.31 -1.29
CA MET A 268 -10.20 -1.12 -0.21
C MET A 268 -9.81 -0.02 0.79
N ARG A 269 -8.50 0.17 1.08
CA ARG A 269 -8.02 1.27 1.92
C ARG A 269 -8.14 2.62 1.20
N ALA A 270 -7.80 2.66 -0.09
CA ALA A 270 -7.89 3.86 -0.90
C ALA A 270 -9.34 4.33 -1.06
N ILE A 271 -10.27 3.43 -1.41
CA ILE A 271 -11.71 3.68 -1.49
C ILE A 271 -12.24 4.23 -0.15
N ARG A 272 -11.90 3.59 0.98
CA ARG A 272 -12.31 4.05 2.32
C ARG A 272 -11.77 5.46 2.65
N ALA A 273 -10.57 5.78 2.19
CA ALA A 273 -9.97 7.12 2.32
C ALA A 273 -10.41 8.10 1.22
N ARG A 274 -11.34 7.71 0.32
CA ARG A 274 -11.75 8.47 -0.88
C ARG A 274 -10.58 8.95 -1.73
N TYR A 275 -9.54 8.11 -1.84
CA TYR A 275 -8.28 8.39 -2.54
C TYR A 275 -7.49 9.59 -2.03
N ASP A 276 -7.76 10.05 -0.80
CA ASP A 276 -6.96 11.09 -0.16
C ASP A 276 -5.53 10.59 0.13
N PRO A 277 -4.47 11.27 -0.33
CA PRO A 277 -3.07 10.85 -0.12
C PRO A 277 -2.60 10.91 1.33
N TYR A 278 -3.08 11.89 2.11
CA TYR A 278 -2.67 12.11 3.50
C TYR A 278 -3.25 11.01 4.40
N GLU A 279 -4.56 10.79 4.33
CA GLU A 279 -5.27 9.77 5.12
C GLU A 279 -4.87 8.34 4.74
N GLN A 280 -4.62 8.06 3.45
CA GLN A 280 -4.06 6.78 3.02
C GLN A 280 -2.69 6.52 3.66
N THR A 281 -1.81 7.52 3.67
CA THR A 281 -0.46 7.42 4.22
C THR A 281 -0.50 7.27 5.74
N LYS A 282 -1.14 8.20 6.43
CA LYS A 282 -1.24 8.25 7.89
C LYS A 282 -1.86 6.96 8.45
N GLY A 283 -3.03 6.57 7.93
CA GLY A 283 -3.72 5.36 8.36
C GLY A 283 -2.93 4.07 8.08
N ARG A 284 -2.07 4.05 7.04
CA ARG A 284 -1.19 2.92 6.76
C ARG A 284 0.05 2.88 7.67
N VAL A 285 0.65 4.03 7.97
CA VAL A 285 1.79 4.14 8.89
C VAL A 285 1.38 3.76 10.32
N GLU A 286 0.25 4.26 10.79
CA GLU A 286 -0.31 3.92 12.11
C GLU A 286 -0.67 2.42 12.20
N GLN A 287 -1.23 1.83 11.14
CA GLN A 287 -1.49 0.39 11.05
C GLN A 287 -0.19 -0.44 11.13
N LEU A 288 0.90 -0.02 10.49
CA LEU A 288 2.18 -0.73 10.57
C LEU A 288 2.82 -0.60 11.97
N ARG A 289 2.77 0.59 12.57
CA ARG A 289 3.28 0.86 13.93
C ARG A 289 2.56 0.02 14.98
N SER A 290 1.22 -0.03 14.93
CA SER A 290 0.38 -0.84 15.84
C SER A 290 0.54 -2.36 15.68
N LEU A 291 1.08 -2.83 14.56
CA LEU A 291 1.47 -4.22 14.32
C LEU A 291 2.93 -4.54 14.74
N GLY A 292 3.64 -3.59 15.35
CA GLY A 292 5.01 -3.76 15.84
C GLY A 292 6.09 -3.63 14.76
N HIS A 293 5.80 -3.01 13.61
CA HIS A 293 6.83 -2.67 12.62
C HIS A 293 7.42 -1.29 12.92
N SER A 294 8.75 -1.14 12.83
CA SER A 294 9.36 0.20 12.68
C SER A 294 8.86 0.83 11.38
N VAL A 295 8.62 2.15 11.45
CA VAL A 295 8.18 3.01 10.35
C VAL A 295 9.13 4.21 10.19
N ASP A 296 10.36 4.09 10.72
CA ASP A 296 11.36 5.17 10.70
C ASP A 296 11.91 5.40 9.28
N LYS A 297 11.86 4.35 8.44
CA LYS A 297 12.21 4.35 7.01
C LYS A 297 10.99 3.91 6.22
N VAL A 298 10.39 4.82 5.47
CA VAL A 298 9.21 4.58 4.64
C VAL A 298 9.58 4.60 3.16
N GLU A 299 9.11 3.60 2.43
CA GLU A 299 9.17 3.57 0.97
C GLU A 299 7.73 3.64 0.43
N PHE A 300 7.45 4.66 -0.38
CA PHE A 300 6.15 4.81 -1.02
C PHE A 300 6.07 4.01 -2.32
N ILE A 301 4.88 3.48 -2.61
CA ILE A 301 4.54 2.96 -3.94
C ILE A 301 3.22 3.61 -4.36
N ILE A 302 3.28 4.45 -5.38
CA ILE A 302 2.11 5.10 -5.98
C ILE A 302 1.55 4.17 -7.04
N MET A 303 0.32 3.72 -6.83
CA MET A 303 -0.41 2.79 -7.68
C MET A 303 -1.54 3.48 -8.45
N GLY A 304 -1.86 2.94 -9.62
CA GLY A 304 -2.89 3.42 -10.55
C GLY A 304 -2.47 3.43 -12.03
N GLY A 305 -1.32 2.85 -12.40
CA GLY A 305 -0.85 2.62 -13.77
C GLY A 305 -0.43 3.85 -14.59
N THR A 306 -1.09 4.98 -14.40
CA THR A 306 -1.00 6.18 -15.26
C THR A 306 -0.90 7.47 -14.44
N PHE A 307 -0.28 7.43 -13.25
CA PHE A 307 -0.16 8.60 -12.36
C PHE A 307 0.34 9.86 -13.09
N MET A 308 1.31 9.70 -13.98
CA MET A 308 1.95 10.78 -14.72
C MET A 308 1.11 11.41 -15.83
N SER A 309 -0.02 10.79 -16.25
CA SER A 309 -0.93 11.39 -17.23
C SER A 309 -2.00 12.28 -16.61
N MET A 310 -2.01 12.43 -15.28
CA MET A 310 -2.91 13.38 -14.61
C MET A 310 -2.37 14.81 -14.64
N PRO A 311 -3.24 15.84 -14.49
CA PRO A 311 -2.84 17.23 -14.40
C PRO A 311 -1.75 17.47 -13.34
N GLU A 312 -0.81 18.36 -13.66
CA GLU A 312 0.36 18.60 -12.82
C GLU A 312 0.00 19.08 -11.41
N ASP A 313 -0.99 19.97 -11.26
CA ASP A 313 -1.46 20.46 -9.95
C ASP A 313 -1.94 19.33 -9.04
N TYR A 314 -2.62 18.32 -9.62
CA TYR A 314 -3.03 17.13 -8.87
C TYR A 314 -1.81 16.31 -8.46
N ARG A 315 -0.84 16.10 -9.37
CA ARG A 315 0.37 15.33 -9.07
C ARG A 315 1.22 16.00 -7.99
N ASN A 316 1.45 17.32 -8.10
CA ASN A 316 2.17 18.13 -7.12
C ASN A 316 1.49 18.07 -5.75
N THR A 317 0.18 18.35 -5.69
CA THR A 317 -0.59 18.28 -4.43
C THR A 317 -0.57 16.87 -3.82
N PHE A 318 -0.70 15.83 -4.64
CA PHE A 318 -0.70 14.44 -4.18
C PHE A 318 0.63 14.09 -3.50
N ILE A 319 1.75 14.38 -4.14
CA ILE A 319 3.09 14.14 -3.59
C ILE A 319 3.35 14.98 -2.33
N ALA A 320 2.98 16.27 -2.35
CA ALA A 320 3.10 17.15 -1.18
C ALA A 320 2.40 16.54 0.05
N GLN A 321 1.18 16.01 -0.12
CA GLN A 321 0.45 15.38 0.99
C GLN A 321 1.06 14.04 1.47
N LEU A 322 1.74 13.27 0.61
CA LEU A 322 2.50 12.08 1.06
C LEU A 322 3.65 12.48 2.00
N HIS A 323 4.37 13.55 1.65
CA HIS A 323 5.45 14.10 2.48
C HIS A 323 4.92 14.70 3.79
N ASN A 324 3.85 15.49 3.73
CA ASN A 324 3.16 16.08 4.89
C ASN A 324 2.71 15.01 5.91
N ALA A 325 2.18 13.88 5.44
CA ALA A 325 1.73 12.79 6.30
C ALA A 325 2.87 12.11 7.08
N LEU A 326 4.13 12.29 6.65
CA LEU A 326 5.32 11.83 7.39
C LEU A 326 6.00 12.95 8.19
N SER A 327 6.02 14.19 7.69
CA SER A 327 6.71 15.32 8.33
C SER A 327 5.89 16.02 9.41
N GLY A 328 4.56 15.98 9.30
CA GLY A 328 3.65 16.82 10.08
C GLY A 328 3.54 18.27 9.57
N PHE A 329 4.23 18.61 8.46
CA PHE A 329 4.06 19.90 7.79
C PHE A 329 2.69 20.01 7.13
N THR A 330 2.19 21.23 6.97
CA THR A 330 0.90 21.53 6.35
C THR A 330 1.09 22.56 5.25
N GLY A 331 1.11 22.09 4.00
CA GLY A 331 1.25 22.93 2.81
C GLY A 331 0.80 22.17 1.55
N ILE A 332 0.71 22.86 0.42
CA ILE A 332 0.38 22.26 -0.89
C ILE A 332 1.53 22.33 -1.89
N ASP A 333 2.55 23.17 -1.65
CA ASP A 333 3.76 23.15 -2.46
C ASP A 333 4.58 21.88 -2.17
N VAL A 334 5.03 21.25 -3.25
CA VAL A 334 5.78 20.01 -3.20
C VAL A 334 7.24 20.24 -2.83
N ASP A 335 7.84 21.39 -3.21
CA ASP A 335 9.25 21.65 -2.92
C ASP A 335 9.46 21.96 -1.43
N GLU A 336 8.56 22.74 -0.81
CA GLU A 336 8.50 22.90 0.64
C GLU A 336 8.24 21.57 1.36
N ALA A 337 7.23 20.80 0.94
CA ALA A 337 6.89 19.53 1.58
C ALA A 337 8.06 18.53 1.55
N VAL A 338 8.79 18.44 0.43
CA VAL A 338 10.04 17.68 0.29
C VAL A 338 11.11 18.20 1.26
N ARG A 339 11.33 19.52 1.31
CA ARG A 339 12.35 20.15 2.16
C ARG A 339 12.09 19.90 3.66
N TYR A 340 10.83 19.94 4.10
CA TYR A 340 10.45 19.57 5.48
C TYR A 340 10.53 18.05 5.72
N SER A 341 10.16 17.22 4.75
CA SER A 341 10.20 15.76 4.87
C SER A 341 11.61 15.19 5.06
N GLU A 342 12.65 15.88 4.60
CA GLU A 342 14.05 15.51 4.78
C GLU A 342 14.43 15.40 6.27
N ARG A 343 13.91 16.33 7.09
CA ARG A 343 14.13 16.44 8.54
C ARG A 343 13.13 15.66 9.40
N SER A 344 12.21 14.90 8.79
CA SER A 344 11.23 14.11 9.56
C SER A 344 11.87 12.99 10.37
N LYS A 345 11.20 12.61 11.48
CA LYS A 345 11.47 11.37 12.22
C LYS A 345 11.14 10.11 11.41
N SER A 346 10.09 10.17 10.57
CA SER A 346 9.71 9.09 9.64
C SER A 346 10.19 9.48 8.24
N LYS A 347 11.32 8.93 7.82
CA LYS A 347 12.04 9.36 6.62
C LYS A 347 11.50 8.66 5.37
N ALA A 348 11.07 9.45 4.38
CA ALA A 348 10.76 8.97 3.03
C ALA A 348 12.07 8.60 2.32
N ILE A 349 12.48 7.33 2.38
CA ILE A 349 13.76 6.86 1.81
C ILE A 349 13.67 6.53 0.31
N GLY A 350 12.48 6.54 -0.26
CA GLY A 350 12.26 6.34 -1.68
C GLY A 350 10.76 6.43 -2.02
N ILE A 351 10.48 6.91 -3.22
CA ILE A 351 9.14 6.89 -3.82
C ILE A 351 9.25 6.07 -5.11
N THR A 352 8.31 5.14 -5.28
CA THR A 352 8.12 4.37 -6.51
C THR A 352 6.90 4.87 -7.24
N ILE A 353 7.04 5.20 -8.53
CA ILE A 353 5.93 5.60 -9.40
C ILE A 353 5.76 4.54 -10.50
N GLU A 354 4.56 3.96 -10.58
CA GLU A 354 4.19 3.11 -11.73
C GLU A 354 3.59 3.94 -12.86
N THR A 355 3.99 3.62 -14.10
CA THR A 355 3.69 4.42 -15.29
C THR A 355 3.74 3.58 -16.58
N ARG A 356 3.35 4.20 -17.69
CA ARG A 356 3.54 3.69 -19.07
C ARG A 356 4.83 4.29 -19.66
N PRO A 357 5.53 3.60 -20.59
CA PRO A 357 6.80 4.08 -21.14
C PRO A 357 6.68 5.39 -21.91
N ASP A 358 5.53 5.65 -22.56
CA ASP A 358 5.21 6.93 -23.22
C ASP A 358 5.00 8.09 -22.23
N TYR A 359 4.91 7.82 -20.92
CA TYR A 359 4.94 8.80 -19.84
C TYR A 359 6.28 8.80 -19.06
N CYS A 360 7.37 8.33 -19.67
CA CYS A 360 8.74 8.40 -19.16
C CYS A 360 9.67 9.33 -19.98
N LEU A 361 9.09 10.34 -20.65
CA LEU A 361 9.85 11.36 -21.39
C LEU A 361 10.62 12.32 -20.46
N ARG A 362 11.60 13.05 -21.02
CA ARG A 362 12.49 13.99 -20.29
C ARG A 362 11.78 14.95 -19.29
N PRO A 363 10.62 15.57 -19.63
CA PRO A 363 9.88 16.41 -18.66
C PRO A 363 9.29 15.59 -17.51
N HIS A 364 8.70 14.42 -17.80
CA HIS A 364 8.11 13.54 -16.80
C HIS A 364 9.17 13.02 -15.82
N LEU A 365 10.33 12.57 -16.32
CA LEU A 365 11.46 12.15 -15.49
C LEU A 365 11.96 13.30 -14.60
N SER A 366 12.01 14.53 -15.11
CA SER A 366 12.40 15.71 -14.33
C SER A 366 11.40 16.01 -13.20
N GLN A 367 10.10 15.86 -13.45
CA GLN A 367 9.07 16.00 -12.43
C GLN A 367 9.13 14.88 -11.38
N MET A 368 9.40 13.63 -11.79
CA MET A 368 9.63 12.51 -10.86
C MET A 368 10.84 12.78 -9.94
N LEU A 369 11.94 13.32 -10.46
CA LEU A 369 13.10 13.72 -9.66
C LEU A 369 12.74 14.80 -8.63
N ARG A 370 11.99 15.84 -9.03
CA ARG A 370 11.46 16.87 -8.11
C ARG A 370 10.60 16.28 -6.99
N TYR A 371 9.80 15.25 -7.30
CA TYR A 371 8.99 14.52 -6.33
C TYR A 371 9.78 13.62 -5.37
N GLY A 372 11.11 13.52 -5.50
CA GLY A 372 11.90 12.57 -4.69
C GLY A 372 11.68 11.10 -5.08
N CYS A 373 11.21 10.84 -6.30
CA CYS A 373 11.12 9.49 -6.86
C CYS A 373 12.51 8.91 -7.08
N THR A 374 12.69 7.64 -6.71
CA THR A 374 13.96 6.91 -6.86
C THR A 374 13.81 5.64 -7.70
N ARG A 375 12.57 5.13 -7.86
CA ARG A 375 12.28 3.93 -8.65
C ARG A 375 11.09 4.12 -9.57
N LEU A 376 11.24 3.69 -10.82
CA LEU A 376 10.17 3.67 -11.81
C LEU A 376 9.73 2.24 -12.07
N GLU A 377 8.42 2.05 -12.17
CA GLU A 377 7.80 0.79 -12.56
C GLU A 377 7.09 0.95 -13.90
N ILE A 378 7.58 0.27 -14.93
CA ILE A 378 7.11 0.41 -16.30
C ILE A 378 6.38 -0.87 -16.72
N GLY A 379 5.13 -0.72 -17.14
CA GLY A 379 4.35 -1.82 -17.69
C GLY A 379 4.78 -2.13 -19.12
N VAL A 380 5.71 -3.09 -19.27
CA VAL A 380 6.22 -3.59 -20.56
C VAL A 380 5.32 -4.70 -21.12
N GLN A 381 4.94 -5.63 -20.25
CA GLN A 381 4.22 -6.88 -20.51
C GLN A 381 4.93 -7.87 -21.43
N SER A 382 5.31 -7.46 -22.65
CA SER A 382 5.92 -8.30 -23.68
C SER A 382 7.05 -7.56 -24.40
N VAL A 383 8.03 -8.30 -24.93
CA VAL A 383 9.08 -7.78 -25.82
C VAL A 383 8.68 -7.80 -27.30
N TYR A 384 7.49 -8.29 -27.64
CA TYR A 384 7.05 -8.43 -29.03
C TYR A 384 6.06 -7.33 -29.45
N GLU A 385 6.32 -6.69 -30.59
CA GLU A 385 5.47 -5.62 -31.15
C GLU A 385 4.10 -6.13 -31.65
N ASP A 386 3.99 -7.40 -32.10
CA ASP A 386 2.70 -8.00 -32.46
C ASP A 386 1.78 -8.10 -31.24
N VAL A 387 2.30 -8.57 -30.10
CA VAL A 387 1.55 -8.67 -28.83
C VAL A 387 1.15 -7.29 -28.32
N ALA A 388 2.05 -6.30 -28.38
CA ALA A 388 1.75 -4.92 -27.95
C ALA A 388 0.62 -4.29 -28.79
N ARG A 389 0.61 -4.53 -30.11
CA ARG A 389 -0.46 -4.09 -31.01
C ARG A 389 -1.76 -4.84 -30.75
N ASP A 390 -1.73 -6.17 -30.78
CA ASP A 390 -2.93 -7.02 -30.75
C ASP A 390 -3.66 -6.97 -29.39
N THR A 391 -2.93 -6.71 -28.30
CA THR A 391 -3.52 -6.49 -26.96
C THR A 391 -3.95 -5.04 -26.70
N ASN A 392 -3.86 -4.17 -27.71
CA ASN A 392 -4.15 -2.74 -27.63
C ASN A 392 -3.40 -2.02 -26.50
N ARG A 393 -2.08 -2.16 -26.47
CA ARG A 393 -1.24 -1.63 -25.39
C ARG A 393 -1.03 -0.11 -25.45
N GLY A 394 -1.15 0.46 -26.65
CA GLY A 394 -1.00 1.90 -26.90
C GLY A 394 0.44 2.43 -26.75
N HIS A 395 1.46 1.57 -26.83
CA HIS A 395 2.86 1.94 -27.01
C HIS A 395 3.60 0.82 -27.75
N THR A 396 4.77 1.13 -28.32
CA THR A 396 5.68 0.15 -28.93
C THR A 396 6.65 -0.44 -27.90
N VAL A 397 7.35 -1.50 -28.28
CA VAL A 397 8.50 -2.05 -27.54
C VAL A 397 9.69 -1.09 -27.64
N ARG A 398 9.90 -0.45 -28.80
CA ARG A 398 10.91 0.60 -28.95
C ARG A 398 10.80 1.70 -27.88
N ALA A 399 9.57 2.17 -27.60
CA ALA A 399 9.33 3.19 -26.56
C ALA A 399 9.71 2.70 -25.15
N VAL A 400 9.61 1.39 -24.87
CA VAL A 400 10.12 0.79 -23.63
C VAL A 400 11.64 0.96 -23.56
N SER A 401 12.37 0.55 -24.59
CA SER A 401 13.84 0.63 -24.62
C SER A 401 14.36 2.07 -24.49
N GLU A 402 13.70 3.03 -25.16
CA GLU A 402 14.01 4.46 -25.03
C GLU A 402 13.69 5.00 -23.62
N SER A 403 12.54 4.63 -23.03
CA SER A 403 12.21 5.03 -21.65
C SER A 403 13.18 4.45 -20.62
N PHE A 404 13.67 3.22 -20.82
CA PHE A 404 14.66 2.58 -19.95
C PHE A 404 16.01 3.31 -20.02
N HIS A 405 16.44 3.72 -21.21
CA HIS A 405 17.66 4.49 -21.43
C HIS A 405 17.62 5.82 -20.67
N LEU A 406 16.60 6.65 -20.94
CA LEU A 406 16.42 7.95 -20.29
C LEU A 406 16.26 7.83 -18.77
N ALA A 407 15.56 6.79 -18.28
CA ALA A 407 15.41 6.56 -16.85
C ALA A 407 16.72 6.15 -16.16
N LYS A 408 17.51 5.25 -16.77
CA LYS A 408 18.81 4.81 -16.23
C LYS A 408 19.83 5.95 -16.20
N ASP A 409 19.90 6.77 -17.26
CA ASP A 409 20.78 7.93 -17.34
C ASP A 409 20.33 9.13 -16.49
N ALA A 410 19.05 9.17 -16.08
CA ALA A 410 18.56 10.04 -14.99
C ALA A 410 18.70 9.40 -13.59
N GLY A 411 19.41 8.29 -13.47
CA GLY A 411 19.73 7.62 -12.21
C GLY A 411 18.67 6.67 -11.66
N PHE A 412 17.43 6.70 -12.17
CA PHE A 412 16.33 5.90 -11.61
C PHE A 412 16.62 4.41 -11.62
N LYS A 413 16.23 3.73 -10.53
CA LYS A 413 16.06 2.28 -10.55
C LYS A 413 14.86 1.92 -11.43
N VAL A 414 15.05 1.04 -12.41
CA VAL A 414 14.03 0.64 -13.38
C VAL A 414 13.53 -0.76 -13.07
N VAL A 415 12.21 -0.92 -12.98
CA VAL A 415 11.54 -2.20 -12.76
C VAL A 415 10.48 -2.42 -13.83
N ALA A 416 10.50 -3.58 -14.50
CA ALA A 416 9.47 -3.93 -15.46
C ALA A 416 8.34 -4.76 -14.84
N HIS A 417 7.13 -4.58 -15.34
CA HIS A 417 6.08 -5.60 -15.22
C HIS A 417 6.06 -6.42 -16.52
N MET A 418 6.22 -7.74 -16.42
CA MET A 418 6.17 -8.68 -17.55
C MET A 418 5.04 -9.68 -17.32
N MET A 419 4.34 -10.06 -18.38
CA MET A 419 3.16 -10.92 -18.32
C MET A 419 3.33 -12.14 -19.23
N PRO A 420 3.58 -13.35 -18.68
CA PRO A 420 3.44 -14.58 -19.44
C PRO A 420 1.96 -14.93 -19.68
N ASP A 421 1.71 -15.91 -20.56
CA ASP A 421 0.38 -16.42 -20.92
C ASP A 421 -0.51 -15.36 -21.59
N LEU A 422 0.08 -14.39 -22.31
CA LEU A 422 -0.66 -13.39 -23.08
C LEU A 422 -1.28 -14.01 -24.35
N PRO A 423 -2.38 -13.43 -24.90
CA PRO A 423 -2.93 -13.83 -26.19
C PRO A 423 -1.86 -13.86 -27.29
N ASN A 424 -1.92 -14.89 -28.15
CA ASN A 424 -0.99 -15.15 -29.26
C ASN A 424 0.48 -15.44 -28.85
N VAL A 425 0.76 -15.62 -27.54
CA VAL A 425 2.06 -16.04 -27.01
C VAL A 425 1.94 -17.44 -26.41
N GLY A 426 2.63 -18.41 -27.00
CA GLY A 426 2.76 -19.76 -26.45
C GLY A 426 3.98 -19.91 -25.55
N VAL A 427 4.07 -21.05 -24.85
CA VAL A 427 5.13 -21.34 -23.85
C VAL A 427 6.55 -21.08 -24.37
N GLU A 428 6.85 -21.50 -25.60
CA GLU A 428 8.17 -21.32 -26.22
C GLU A 428 8.47 -19.83 -26.49
N ARG A 429 7.48 -19.05 -26.96
CA ARG A 429 7.61 -17.60 -27.13
C ARG A 429 7.78 -16.89 -25.78
N ASP A 430 7.08 -17.33 -24.73
CA ASP A 430 7.28 -16.79 -23.38
C ASP A 430 8.72 -17.03 -22.89
N MET A 431 9.25 -18.25 -23.09
CA MET A 431 10.61 -18.57 -22.68
C MET A 431 11.67 -17.75 -23.42
N GLU A 432 11.56 -17.61 -24.76
CA GLU A 432 12.48 -16.77 -25.52
C GLU A 432 12.30 -15.28 -25.20
N GLN A 433 11.09 -14.80 -24.93
CA GLN A 433 10.82 -13.44 -24.45
C GLN A 433 11.60 -13.13 -23.16
N PHE A 434 11.59 -14.03 -22.17
CA PHE A 434 12.34 -13.80 -20.93
C PHE A 434 13.85 -13.94 -21.11
N LYS A 435 14.31 -14.84 -21.99
CA LYS A 435 15.72 -14.94 -22.36
C LYS A 435 16.21 -13.64 -23.03
N GLU A 436 15.52 -13.18 -24.08
CA GLU A 436 15.81 -11.89 -24.73
C GLU A 436 15.80 -10.75 -23.70
N TYR A 437 14.80 -10.71 -22.81
CA TYR A 437 14.69 -9.65 -21.81
C TYR A 437 15.91 -9.51 -20.88
N PHE A 438 16.60 -10.62 -20.57
CA PHE A 438 17.83 -10.60 -19.75
C PHE A 438 19.10 -10.48 -20.60
N GLU A 439 19.14 -11.08 -21.78
CA GLU A 439 20.32 -11.07 -22.66
C GLU A 439 20.47 -9.75 -23.43
N ASN A 440 19.38 -9.18 -23.95
CA ASN A 440 19.37 -7.98 -24.78
C ASN A 440 19.67 -6.71 -23.94
N PRO A 441 20.74 -5.94 -24.26
CA PRO A 441 21.08 -4.70 -23.55
C PRO A 441 19.98 -3.64 -23.54
N ALA A 442 19.01 -3.69 -24.45
CA ALA A 442 17.88 -2.75 -24.51
C ALA A 442 16.91 -2.86 -23.31
N PHE A 443 16.94 -3.96 -22.56
CA PHE A 443 16.07 -4.20 -21.42
C PHE A 443 16.83 -4.22 -20.09
N ARG A 444 17.36 -5.38 -19.66
CA ARG A 444 18.21 -5.58 -18.46
C ARG A 444 17.85 -4.67 -17.29
N SER A 445 16.65 -4.83 -16.74
CA SER A 445 16.16 -4.00 -15.62
C SER A 445 16.74 -4.44 -14.27
N ASP A 446 16.66 -3.54 -13.29
CA ASP A 446 17.10 -3.81 -11.92
C ASP A 446 16.13 -4.71 -11.15
N GLY A 447 14.91 -4.90 -11.68
CA GLY A 447 13.91 -5.74 -11.05
C GLY A 447 12.69 -6.01 -11.90
N LEU A 448 11.97 -7.05 -11.51
CA LEU A 448 10.90 -7.63 -12.29
C LEU A 448 9.67 -7.89 -11.43
N LYS A 449 8.49 -7.66 -12.00
CA LYS A 449 7.22 -8.20 -11.51
C LYS A 449 6.65 -9.11 -12.60
N ILE A 450 6.69 -10.41 -12.33
CA ILE A 450 6.09 -11.42 -13.20
C ILE A 450 4.62 -11.52 -12.80
N TYR A 451 3.73 -11.25 -13.74
CA TYR A 451 2.29 -11.26 -13.55
C TYR A 451 1.64 -12.16 -14.60
N PRO A 452 1.50 -13.48 -14.33
CA PRO A 452 0.77 -14.37 -15.22
C PRO A 452 -0.62 -13.79 -15.55
N THR A 453 -1.01 -13.92 -16.82
CA THR A 453 -2.26 -13.37 -17.32
C THR A 453 -3.45 -14.04 -16.61
N LEU A 454 -4.45 -13.24 -16.22
CA LEU A 454 -5.66 -13.69 -15.52
C LEU A 454 -6.88 -13.23 -16.29
N VAL A 455 -7.84 -14.13 -16.51
CA VAL A 455 -9.13 -13.80 -17.10
C VAL A 455 -10.04 -13.25 -16.01
N ILE A 456 -10.48 -12.01 -16.15
CA ILE A 456 -11.33 -11.31 -15.20
C ILE A 456 -12.55 -10.78 -15.97
N ARG A 457 -13.75 -10.95 -15.41
CA ARG A 457 -15.00 -10.45 -16.00
C ARG A 457 -14.92 -8.95 -16.30
N GLY A 458 -15.51 -8.54 -17.43
CA GLY A 458 -15.52 -7.14 -17.88
C GLY A 458 -14.25 -6.70 -18.61
N THR A 459 -13.33 -7.62 -18.91
CA THR A 459 -12.15 -7.36 -19.77
C THR A 459 -12.38 -7.85 -21.20
N GLY A 460 -11.68 -7.28 -22.18
CA GLY A 460 -11.68 -7.82 -23.55
C GLY A 460 -11.15 -9.26 -23.63
N LEU A 461 -10.22 -9.62 -22.72
CA LEU A 461 -9.70 -10.98 -22.60
C LEU A 461 -10.77 -12.00 -22.19
N TYR A 462 -11.72 -11.59 -21.32
CA TYR A 462 -12.86 -12.42 -20.95
C TYR A 462 -13.71 -12.81 -22.17
N GLU A 463 -13.84 -11.92 -23.16
CA GLU A 463 -14.57 -12.21 -24.39
C GLU A 463 -13.83 -13.17 -25.32
N LEU A 464 -12.50 -13.08 -25.39
CA LEU A 464 -11.68 -14.08 -26.10
C LEU A 464 -11.79 -15.46 -25.43
N TRP A 465 -11.74 -15.51 -24.09
CA TRP A 465 -11.92 -16.73 -23.31
C TRP A 465 -13.32 -17.34 -23.50
N ARG A 466 -14.37 -16.53 -23.33
CA ARG A 466 -15.79 -16.93 -23.49
C ARG A 466 -16.10 -17.48 -24.88
N THR A 467 -15.40 -17.00 -25.90
CA THR A 467 -15.55 -17.46 -27.30
C THR A 467 -14.57 -18.59 -27.68
N GLY A 468 -13.80 -19.14 -26.73
CA GLY A 468 -12.85 -20.22 -26.98
C GLY A 468 -11.60 -19.81 -27.78
N ARG A 469 -11.40 -18.52 -28.03
CA ARG A 469 -10.27 -17.95 -28.79
C ARG A 469 -9.03 -17.68 -27.93
N TYR A 470 -9.16 -17.80 -26.60
CA TYR A 470 -8.05 -17.73 -25.65
C TYR A 470 -8.25 -18.76 -24.54
N LYS A 471 -7.15 -19.40 -24.11
CA LYS A 471 -7.14 -20.35 -23.01
C LYS A 471 -5.81 -20.21 -22.28
N ASN A 472 -5.87 -20.04 -20.96
CA ASN A 472 -4.70 -19.99 -20.09
C ASN A 472 -3.89 -21.30 -20.11
N TYR A 473 -2.62 -21.21 -19.74
CA TYR A 473 -1.82 -22.35 -19.33
C TYR A 473 -2.49 -23.13 -18.19
N THR A 474 -2.27 -24.45 -18.16
CA THR A 474 -2.65 -25.26 -16.99
C THR A 474 -1.77 -24.88 -15.79
N PRO A 475 -2.23 -25.05 -14.54
CA PRO A 475 -1.45 -24.70 -13.35
C PRO A 475 -0.04 -25.31 -13.32
N ASN A 476 0.10 -26.56 -13.77
CA ASN A 476 1.41 -27.25 -13.81
C ASN A 476 2.36 -26.64 -14.86
N VAL A 477 1.85 -26.30 -16.05
CA VAL A 477 2.64 -25.62 -17.09
C VAL A 477 3.06 -24.23 -16.62
N LEU A 478 2.16 -23.48 -15.98
CA LEU A 478 2.48 -22.16 -15.43
C LEU A 478 3.58 -22.23 -14.36
N VAL A 479 3.53 -23.23 -13.47
CA VAL A 479 4.58 -23.45 -12.45
C VAL A 479 5.92 -23.78 -13.10
N ASP A 480 5.96 -24.63 -14.14
CA ASP A 480 7.21 -24.97 -14.86
C ASP A 480 7.79 -23.76 -15.61
N VAL A 481 6.96 -23.00 -16.32
CA VAL A 481 7.35 -21.75 -17.01
C VAL A 481 7.94 -20.75 -16.02
N VAL A 482 7.24 -20.48 -14.92
CA VAL A 482 7.72 -19.54 -13.89
C VAL A 482 9.00 -20.03 -13.21
N ALA A 483 9.14 -21.34 -12.95
CA ALA A 483 10.36 -21.93 -12.41
C ALA A 483 11.57 -21.72 -13.35
N ARG A 484 11.38 -21.93 -14.66
CA ARG A 484 12.43 -21.69 -15.67
C ARG A 484 12.77 -20.21 -15.79
N ILE A 485 11.77 -19.31 -15.80
CA ILE A 485 12.01 -17.86 -15.82
C ILE A 485 12.83 -17.44 -14.59
N LEU A 486 12.52 -17.97 -13.39
CA LEU A 486 13.28 -17.68 -12.16
C LEU A 486 14.72 -18.22 -12.20
N ALA A 487 14.99 -19.29 -12.95
CA ALA A 487 16.34 -19.80 -13.18
C ALA A 487 17.18 -18.91 -14.11
N LEU A 488 16.54 -18.14 -15.01
CA LEU A 488 17.20 -17.20 -15.93
C LEU A 488 17.51 -15.83 -15.29
N VAL A 489 16.96 -15.52 -14.10
CA VAL A 489 17.11 -14.20 -13.48
C VAL A 489 18.57 -13.96 -13.09
N PRO A 490 19.23 -12.91 -13.61
CA PRO A 490 20.63 -12.64 -13.31
C PRO A 490 20.81 -12.08 -11.89
N PRO A 491 22.01 -12.24 -11.27
CA PRO A 491 22.25 -11.87 -9.86
C PRO A 491 22.05 -10.39 -9.51
N TRP A 492 22.02 -9.49 -10.50
CA TRP A 492 21.75 -8.06 -10.32
C TRP A 492 20.26 -7.69 -10.38
N THR A 493 19.35 -8.61 -10.70
CA THR A 493 17.91 -8.34 -10.86
C THR A 493 17.10 -8.87 -9.67
N ARG A 494 16.13 -8.08 -9.19
CA ARG A 494 15.24 -8.42 -8.07
C ARG A 494 13.83 -8.79 -8.54
N VAL A 495 13.34 -10.01 -8.31
CA VAL A 495 11.93 -10.36 -8.57
C VAL A 495 11.07 -9.96 -7.39
N TYR A 496 10.36 -8.83 -7.53
CA TYR A 496 9.49 -8.28 -6.49
C TYR A 496 8.23 -9.12 -6.28
N ARG A 497 7.64 -9.65 -7.36
CA ARG A 497 6.39 -10.41 -7.36
C ARG A 497 6.36 -11.43 -8.49
N VAL A 498 5.64 -12.51 -8.26
CA VAL A 498 5.43 -13.64 -9.20
C VAL A 498 3.92 -13.81 -9.51
N GLN A 499 3.07 -12.96 -8.94
CA GLN A 499 1.62 -12.92 -9.13
C GLN A 499 1.07 -11.56 -8.65
N ARG A 500 -0.14 -11.19 -9.07
CA ARG A 500 -0.87 -9.99 -8.58
C ARG A 500 -1.68 -10.33 -7.32
N ASP A 501 -1.99 -9.34 -6.47
CA ASP A 501 -2.83 -9.53 -5.27
C ASP A 501 -4.34 -9.48 -5.61
N ILE A 502 -4.78 -10.15 -6.68
CA ILE A 502 -6.19 -10.17 -7.10
C ILE A 502 -6.93 -11.30 -6.36
N PRO A 503 -8.10 -11.04 -5.73
CA PRO A 503 -8.88 -12.08 -5.08
C PRO A 503 -9.36 -13.17 -6.04
N LEU A 504 -9.10 -14.44 -5.71
CA LEU A 504 -9.54 -15.61 -6.51
C LEU A 504 -11.02 -15.60 -6.94
N PRO A 505 -12.01 -15.19 -6.10
CA PRO A 505 -13.41 -15.17 -6.52
C PRO A 505 -13.74 -14.22 -7.69
N LEU A 506 -12.80 -13.37 -8.12
CA LEU A 506 -12.94 -12.45 -9.25
C LEU A 506 -12.25 -12.97 -10.53
N VAL A 507 -11.48 -14.06 -10.42
CA VAL A 507 -10.73 -14.66 -11.52
C VAL A 507 -11.58 -15.78 -12.14
N SER A 508 -11.86 -15.69 -13.43
CA SER A 508 -12.64 -16.68 -14.18
C SER A 508 -11.78 -17.81 -14.74
N SER A 509 -10.51 -17.54 -15.05
CA SER A 509 -9.52 -18.51 -15.52
C SER A 509 -8.09 -17.97 -15.33
N GLY A 510 -7.11 -18.87 -15.22
CA GLY A 510 -5.70 -18.53 -15.02
C GLY A 510 -5.10 -19.24 -13.80
N CYS A 511 -4.32 -18.53 -12.99
CA CYS A 511 -3.62 -19.09 -11.84
C CYS A 511 -4.57 -19.47 -10.68
N GLU A 512 -5.16 -20.66 -10.74
CA GLU A 512 -6.03 -21.23 -9.69
C GLU A 512 -5.31 -21.32 -8.32
N ASN A 513 -4.00 -21.56 -8.32
CA ASN A 513 -3.14 -21.64 -7.12
C ASN A 513 -2.59 -20.26 -6.67
N SER A 514 -3.36 -19.17 -6.81
CA SER A 514 -2.86 -17.79 -6.61
C SER A 514 -2.42 -17.41 -5.17
N GLY A 515 -2.29 -18.37 -4.26
CA GLY A 515 -1.77 -18.15 -2.91
C GLY A 515 -0.25 -18.28 -2.82
N ASN A 516 0.34 -19.21 -3.57
CA ASN A 516 1.70 -19.72 -3.32
C ASN A 516 2.55 -19.99 -4.58
N LEU A 517 2.23 -19.40 -5.74
CA LEU A 517 2.94 -19.67 -7.01
C LEU A 517 4.48 -19.54 -6.91
N ARG A 518 5.03 -18.57 -6.15
CA ARG A 518 6.49 -18.47 -5.95
C ARG A 518 7.07 -19.66 -5.19
N GLU A 519 6.35 -20.23 -4.24
CA GLU A 519 6.79 -21.40 -3.47
C GLU A 519 6.76 -22.66 -4.35
N LEU A 520 5.68 -22.85 -5.11
CA LEU A 520 5.55 -23.95 -6.08
C LEU A 520 6.66 -23.88 -7.15
N ALA A 521 6.94 -22.69 -7.68
CA ALA A 521 8.03 -22.50 -8.63
C ALA A 521 9.41 -22.80 -8.02
N LEU A 522 9.68 -22.34 -6.79
CA LEU A 522 10.94 -22.64 -6.09
C LEU A 522 11.10 -24.11 -5.71
N GLN A 523 9.99 -24.84 -5.45
CA GLN A 523 10.02 -26.29 -5.30
C GLN A 523 10.35 -26.94 -6.64
N ARG A 524 9.63 -26.56 -7.71
CA ARG A 524 9.81 -27.08 -9.06
C ARG A 524 11.23 -26.87 -9.62
N MET A 525 11.90 -25.77 -9.28
CA MET A 525 13.31 -25.53 -9.64
C MET A 525 14.26 -26.59 -9.08
N LYS A 526 14.00 -27.13 -7.88
CA LYS A 526 14.84 -28.16 -7.26
C LYS A 526 14.76 -29.49 -8.00
N ASP A 527 13.59 -29.83 -8.54
CA ASP A 527 13.39 -31.08 -9.30
C ASP A 527 14.32 -31.20 -10.52
N PHE A 528 14.73 -30.06 -11.10
CA PHE A 528 15.66 -29.99 -12.23
C PHE A 528 17.01 -29.36 -11.87
N GLY A 529 17.34 -29.29 -10.58
CA GLY A 529 18.67 -28.89 -10.09
C GLY A 529 19.04 -27.41 -10.28
N ALA A 530 18.06 -26.51 -10.44
CA ALA A 530 18.31 -25.08 -10.61
C ALA A 530 18.16 -24.29 -9.30
N GLU A 531 18.98 -23.26 -9.14
CA GLU A 531 18.95 -22.33 -8.00
C GLU A 531 18.39 -20.96 -8.40
N CYS A 532 17.62 -20.33 -7.52
CA CYS A 532 17.07 -19.00 -7.75
C CYS A 532 18.07 -17.93 -7.31
N ARG A 533 18.78 -17.31 -8.25
CA ARG A 533 19.84 -16.32 -7.95
C ARG A 533 19.34 -14.87 -7.95
N ASP A 534 18.03 -14.63 -7.78
CA ASP A 534 17.51 -13.27 -7.70
C ASP A 534 17.93 -12.56 -6.40
N VAL A 535 18.12 -11.23 -6.47
CA VAL A 535 18.56 -10.40 -5.33
C VAL A 535 17.68 -10.57 -4.09
N ARG A 536 16.41 -10.97 -4.27
CA ARG A 536 15.47 -11.18 -3.17
C ARG A 536 15.65 -12.52 -2.46
N PHE A 537 15.90 -13.60 -3.20
CA PHE A 537 16.10 -14.92 -2.60
C PHE A 537 17.35 -14.91 -1.73
N ARG A 538 18.44 -14.34 -2.28
CA ARG A 538 19.78 -14.27 -1.68
C ARG A 538 19.90 -13.31 -0.49
N GLU A 539 18.93 -12.42 -0.23
CA GLU A 539 19.08 -11.39 0.82
C GLU A 539 19.18 -12.01 2.23
N VAL A 540 20.17 -11.57 3.02
CA VAL A 540 20.42 -12.09 4.38
C VAL A 540 19.18 -12.07 5.29
N GLY A 541 18.29 -11.09 5.13
CA GLY A 541 17.04 -10.98 5.88
C GLY A 541 16.00 -12.07 5.56
N ILE A 542 16.03 -12.65 4.36
CA ILE A 542 15.18 -13.79 3.98
C ILE A 542 15.86 -15.10 4.38
N HIS A 543 17.18 -15.23 4.18
CA HIS A 543 17.94 -16.40 4.65
C HIS A 543 17.88 -16.58 6.18
N GLU A 544 17.98 -15.52 6.98
CA GLU A 544 17.87 -15.62 8.44
C GLU A 544 16.45 -16.06 8.88
N ILE A 545 15.41 -15.63 8.17
CA ILE A 545 14.01 -15.99 8.48
C ILE A 545 13.67 -17.43 8.05
N HIS A 546 14.06 -17.83 6.83
CA HIS A 546 13.68 -19.12 6.24
C HIS A 546 14.65 -20.26 6.55
N HIS A 547 15.95 -19.97 6.61
CA HIS A 547 17.02 -20.96 6.73
C HIS A 547 17.83 -20.84 8.03
N LYS A 548 17.70 -19.72 8.76
CA LYS A 548 18.48 -19.39 9.97
C LYS A 548 20.00 -19.38 9.76
N VAL A 549 20.43 -19.25 8.51
CA VAL A 549 21.86 -19.17 8.14
C VAL A 549 22.32 -17.72 8.27
N ARG A 550 23.58 -17.54 8.71
CA ARG A 550 24.29 -16.26 8.69
C ARG A 550 25.52 -16.37 7.79
N PRO A 551 25.95 -15.28 7.15
CA PRO A 551 27.21 -15.27 6.41
C PRO A 551 28.39 -15.47 7.37
N GLU A 552 29.43 -16.14 6.90
CA GLU A 552 30.68 -16.39 7.65
C GLU A 552 31.89 -15.70 7.01
N SER A 553 32.02 -15.80 5.69
CA SER A 553 32.98 -15.00 4.89
C SER A 553 32.18 -14.03 4.04
N VAL A 554 32.52 -12.74 4.06
CA VAL A 554 31.85 -11.72 3.26
C VAL A 554 32.87 -11.03 2.37
N GLU A 555 32.70 -11.20 1.07
CA GLU A 555 33.63 -10.74 0.03
C GLU A 555 32.97 -9.64 -0.83
N LEU A 556 33.78 -8.72 -1.34
CA LEU A 556 33.34 -7.71 -2.30
C LEU A 556 33.38 -8.33 -3.71
N LEU A 557 32.21 -8.47 -4.32
CA LEU A 557 32.05 -8.95 -5.69
C LEU A 557 31.54 -7.83 -6.60
N ARG A 558 32.05 -7.83 -7.83
CA ARG A 558 31.71 -6.88 -8.90
C ARG A 558 31.18 -7.64 -10.11
N ARG A 559 30.13 -7.13 -10.74
CA ARG A 559 29.55 -7.66 -11.99
C ARG A 559 29.21 -6.51 -12.92
N ASP A 560 29.88 -6.44 -14.05
CA ASP A 560 29.69 -5.41 -15.07
C ASP A 560 28.79 -5.92 -16.22
N TYR A 561 27.90 -5.05 -16.71
CA TYR A 561 27.05 -5.36 -17.86
C TYR A 561 26.67 -4.10 -18.65
N ALA A 562 26.64 -4.22 -19.98
CA ALA A 562 26.07 -3.17 -20.83
C ALA A 562 24.53 -3.16 -20.69
N ALA A 563 23.94 -1.98 -20.55
CA ALA A 563 22.49 -1.80 -20.64
C ALA A 563 22.13 -0.39 -21.12
N ASN A 564 21.25 -0.29 -22.13
CA ASN A 564 20.74 0.94 -22.71
C ASN A 564 21.85 2.00 -22.94
N GLY A 565 22.79 1.70 -23.83
CA GLY A 565 23.91 2.60 -24.18
C GLY A 565 24.96 2.86 -23.10
N GLY A 566 24.75 2.42 -21.85
CA GLY A 566 25.64 2.69 -20.73
C GLY A 566 26.25 1.44 -20.09
N TRP A 567 27.32 1.69 -19.34
CA TRP A 567 28.00 0.69 -18.52
C TRP A 567 27.37 0.68 -17.12
N GLU A 568 26.77 -0.45 -16.74
CA GLU A 568 26.31 -0.71 -15.37
C GLU A 568 27.33 -1.58 -14.64
N THR A 569 27.65 -1.19 -13.40
CA THR A 569 28.46 -1.96 -12.46
C THR A 569 27.61 -2.28 -11.23
N PHE A 570 27.40 -3.57 -10.99
CA PHE A 570 26.77 -4.07 -9.77
C PHE A 570 27.85 -4.49 -8.77
N LEU A 571 28.05 -3.68 -7.73
CA LEU A 571 28.89 -4.01 -6.59
C LEU A 571 28.04 -4.68 -5.51
N SER A 572 28.59 -5.68 -4.83
CA SER A 572 27.87 -6.43 -3.82
C SER A 572 28.80 -7.05 -2.79
N TYR A 573 28.42 -6.95 -1.51
CA TYR A 573 29.01 -7.75 -0.45
C TYR A 573 28.19 -9.04 -0.30
N GLU A 574 28.83 -10.18 -0.56
CA GLU A 574 28.20 -11.50 -0.63
C GLU A 574 29.03 -12.55 0.13
N ASP A 575 28.41 -13.62 0.62
CA ASP A 575 29.06 -14.87 1.04
C ASP A 575 29.00 -15.84 -0.16
N PRO A 576 30.10 -16.06 -0.91
CA PRO A 576 30.06 -16.83 -2.15
C PRO A 576 29.79 -18.32 -1.93
N GLN A 577 30.10 -18.85 -0.75
CA GLN A 577 29.90 -20.26 -0.43
C GLN A 577 28.44 -20.57 -0.09
N ARG A 578 27.72 -19.59 0.45
CA ARG A 578 26.32 -19.72 0.91
C ARG A 578 25.31 -19.02 0.01
N ASP A 579 25.79 -18.31 -1.01
CA ASP A 579 25.04 -17.46 -1.93
C ASP A 579 24.21 -16.37 -1.22
N ILE A 580 24.71 -15.84 -0.09
CA ILE A 580 23.99 -14.84 0.72
C ILE A 580 24.48 -13.43 0.38
N LEU A 581 23.56 -12.53 0.05
CA LEU A 581 23.83 -11.13 -0.23
C LEU A 581 23.55 -10.25 1.01
N VAL A 582 24.56 -9.47 1.40
CA VAL A 582 24.56 -8.58 2.59
C VAL A 582 24.29 -7.13 2.20
N GLY A 583 24.88 -6.66 1.10
CA GLY A 583 24.67 -5.31 0.58
C GLY A 583 24.97 -5.22 -0.91
N LEU A 584 24.40 -4.21 -1.58
CA LEU A 584 24.61 -3.95 -2.99
C LEU A 584 24.68 -2.44 -3.29
N LEU A 585 25.36 -2.10 -4.38
CA LEU A 585 25.36 -0.78 -5.00
C LEU A 585 25.26 -0.94 -6.53
N ARG A 586 24.53 -0.03 -7.18
CA ARG A 586 24.48 0.11 -8.64
C ARG A 586 25.17 1.40 -9.04
N LEU A 587 26.27 1.30 -9.76
CA LEU A 587 26.97 2.41 -10.38
C LEU A 587 26.73 2.37 -11.90
N ARG A 588 26.54 3.53 -12.53
CA ARG A 588 26.42 3.65 -13.98
C ARG A 588 27.30 4.78 -14.50
N LYS A 589 28.03 4.55 -15.59
CA LYS A 589 28.63 5.63 -16.39
C LYS A 589 27.53 6.27 -17.25
N CYS A 590 27.29 7.56 -17.09
CA CYS A 590 26.30 8.29 -17.88
C CYS A 590 26.64 8.20 -19.38
N SER A 591 25.63 8.00 -20.23
CA SER A 591 25.81 7.96 -21.69
C SER A 591 25.49 9.31 -22.33
N GLU A 592 26.23 9.70 -23.36
CA GLU A 592 26.06 11.00 -24.04
C GLU A 592 24.68 11.16 -24.69
N GLU A 593 24.11 10.07 -25.22
CA GLU A 593 22.82 10.08 -25.92
C GLU A 593 21.61 10.22 -24.98
N GLY A 594 21.67 9.55 -23.82
CA GLY A 594 20.54 9.45 -22.89
C GLY A 594 20.59 10.44 -21.74
N THR A 595 21.76 10.91 -21.32
CA THR A 595 21.91 11.87 -20.22
C THR A 595 21.51 13.29 -20.66
N PHE A 596 20.37 13.76 -20.16
CA PHE A 596 19.79 15.07 -20.51
C PHE A 596 19.73 16.06 -19.34
N ARG A 597 20.13 15.63 -18.13
CA ARG A 597 20.02 16.42 -16.90
C ARG A 597 21.20 17.38 -16.78
N PRO A 598 21.00 18.70 -16.56
CA PRO A 598 22.09 19.67 -16.51
C PRO A 598 23.06 19.46 -15.34
N GLU A 599 22.66 18.68 -14.34
CA GLU A 599 23.55 18.25 -13.24
C GLU A 599 24.46 17.08 -13.63
N LEU A 600 24.17 16.35 -14.72
CA LEU A 600 24.89 15.14 -15.15
C LEU A 600 25.57 15.29 -16.52
N VAL A 601 25.05 16.17 -17.38
CA VAL A 601 25.74 16.64 -18.59
C VAL A 601 26.87 17.56 -18.16
N ASP A 602 28.11 17.16 -18.44
CA ASP A 602 29.27 17.88 -17.94
C ASP A 602 29.54 19.19 -18.69
N LYS A 603 30.22 20.11 -17.99
CA LYS A 603 30.72 21.39 -18.49
C LYS A 603 32.26 21.44 -18.49
N GLY A 604 32.94 20.34 -18.14
CA GLY A 604 34.37 20.14 -18.26
C GLY A 604 34.72 18.75 -18.84
N ASP A 605 36.01 18.50 -19.02
CA ASP A 605 36.53 17.29 -19.66
C ASP A 605 36.57 16.09 -18.69
N GLY A 606 35.48 15.31 -18.60
CA GLY A 606 35.51 14.00 -17.91
C GLY A 606 34.17 13.28 -17.74
N GLY A 607 33.06 14.00 -17.71
CA GLY A 607 31.73 13.40 -17.56
C GLY A 607 31.39 13.05 -16.10
N ALA A 608 30.14 12.60 -15.92
CA ALA A 608 29.63 12.16 -14.62
C ALA A 608 29.34 10.65 -14.59
N SER A 609 29.48 10.08 -13.40
CA SER A 609 28.92 8.77 -13.06
C SER A 609 27.79 8.92 -12.04
N ILE A 610 26.89 7.95 -11.97
CA ILE A 610 25.73 7.99 -11.07
C ILE A 610 25.52 6.69 -10.29
N VAL A 611 25.40 6.80 -8.97
CA VAL A 611 24.91 5.73 -8.09
C VAL A 611 23.39 5.71 -8.14
N ARG A 612 22.85 4.61 -8.67
CA ARG A 612 21.42 4.38 -8.95
C ARG A 612 20.68 3.71 -7.78
N GLU A 613 21.42 2.97 -6.95
CA GLU A 613 20.93 2.34 -5.73
C GLU A 613 22.11 2.06 -4.79
N LEU A 614 21.94 2.30 -3.50
CA LEU A 614 22.76 1.72 -2.43
C LEU A 614 21.80 1.05 -1.44
N HIS A 615 22.00 -0.24 -1.15
CA HIS A 615 21.14 -1.01 -0.27
C HIS A 615 21.92 -1.99 0.60
N VAL A 616 21.97 -1.75 1.90
CA VAL A 616 22.57 -2.66 2.88
C VAL A 616 21.46 -3.33 3.68
N TYR A 617 21.36 -4.66 3.56
CA TYR A 617 20.34 -5.46 4.22
C TYR A 617 20.67 -5.68 5.70
N GLY A 618 19.63 -5.88 6.50
CA GLY A 618 19.72 -6.12 7.93
C GLY A 618 18.39 -5.86 8.62
N THR A 619 18.23 -6.38 9.84
CA THR A 619 17.03 -6.12 10.64
C THR A 619 16.90 -4.62 10.91
N ALA A 620 15.71 -4.05 10.66
CA ALA A 620 15.43 -2.63 10.89
C ALA A 620 15.92 -2.18 12.27
N VAL A 621 16.92 -1.29 12.29
CA VAL A 621 17.30 -0.52 13.46
C VAL A 621 16.76 0.90 13.27
N PRO A 622 16.15 1.51 14.29
CA PRO A 622 15.81 2.93 14.25
C PRO A 622 17.05 3.76 13.88
N VAL A 623 16.87 4.86 13.16
CA VAL A 623 17.99 5.70 12.66
C VAL A 623 18.92 6.20 13.79
N HIS A 624 18.41 6.25 15.03
CA HIS A 624 19.15 6.66 16.23
C HIS A 624 19.64 5.49 17.11
N GLY A 625 19.30 4.24 16.77
CA GLY A 625 19.87 3.06 17.42
C GLY A 625 21.14 2.63 16.70
N ARG A 626 22.25 2.49 17.43
CA ARG A 626 23.43 1.73 16.96
C ARG A 626 23.40 0.37 17.63
N ASP A 627 23.20 -0.67 16.84
CA ASP A 627 23.30 -2.06 17.28
C ASP A 627 24.47 -2.71 16.51
N PRO A 628 25.65 -2.87 17.13
CA PRO A 628 26.84 -3.39 16.45
C PRO A 628 26.70 -4.86 16.01
N THR A 629 25.67 -5.57 16.49
CA THR A 629 25.40 -6.96 16.10
C THR A 629 24.70 -7.10 14.74
N LYS A 630 24.34 -5.99 14.08
CA LYS A 630 23.56 -5.99 12.83
C LYS A 630 24.34 -5.44 11.63
N PHE A 631 24.28 -6.18 10.53
CA PHE A 631 25.00 -5.91 9.27
C PHE A 631 24.84 -4.47 8.73
N GLN A 632 23.68 -3.83 8.91
CA GLN A 632 23.45 -2.44 8.46
C GLN A 632 24.34 -1.39 9.17
N HIS A 633 25.05 -1.74 10.25
CA HIS A 633 26.01 -0.88 10.94
C HIS A 633 27.48 -1.31 10.80
N GLN A 634 27.80 -2.36 10.04
CA GLN A 634 29.16 -2.88 9.86
C GLN A 634 29.98 -2.13 8.78
N GLY A 635 29.57 -0.92 8.38
CA GLY A 635 30.35 -0.08 7.46
C GLY A 635 30.21 -0.41 5.96
N PHE A 636 29.63 -1.57 5.58
CA PHE A 636 29.48 -1.99 4.17
C PHE A 636 28.93 -0.92 3.22
N GLY A 637 28.02 -0.06 3.67
CA GLY A 637 27.48 1.02 2.84
C GLY A 637 28.53 2.08 2.48
N THR A 638 29.42 2.40 3.42
CA THR A 638 30.54 3.32 3.19
C THR A 638 31.58 2.68 2.27
N LEU A 639 31.96 1.42 2.53
CA LEU A 639 32.91 0.66 1.70
C LEU A 639 32.42 0.53 0.24
N LEU A 640 31.13 0.30 0.02
CA LEU A 640 30.53 0.28 -1.33
C LEU A 640 30.61 1.66 -2.03
N MET A 641 30.43 2.76 -1.28
CA MET A 641 30.56 4.11 -1.83
C MET A 641 32.02 4.46 -2.14
N GLU A 642 32.98 4.05 -1.30
CA GLU A 642 34.42 4.24 -1.53
C GLU A 642 34.88 3.53 -2.80
N GLU A 643 34.48 2.27 -3.01
CA GLU A 643 34.79 1.55 -4.27
C GLU A 643 34.05 2.17 -5.48
N ALA A 644 32.82 2.67 -5.29
CA ALA A 644 32.09 3.36 -6.37
C ALA A 644 32.77 4.68 -6.78
N GLU A 645 33.30 5.45 -5.82
CA GLU A 645 34.11 6.64 -6.07
C GLU A 645 35.42 6.28 -6.79
N ARG A 646 36.08 5.20 -6.38
CA ARG A 646 37.29 4.68 -7.02
C ARG A 646 37.05 4.32 -8.49
N ILE A 647 36.06 3.48 -8.78
CA ILE A 647 35.70 3.05 -10.15
C ILE A 647 35.29 4.25 -11.00
N ALA A 648 34.45 5.16 -10.47
CA ALA A 648 34.02 6.35 -11.19
C ALA A 648 35.19 7.25 -11.59
N ARG A 649 36.20 7.43 -10.71
CA ARG A 649 37.37 8.25 -11.00
C ARG A 649 38.37 7.56 -11.93
N GLU A 650 38.76 6.32 -11.60
CA GLU A 650 39.91 5.64 -12.21
C GLU A 650 39.56 4.87 -13.50
N GLU A 651 38.33 4.35 -13.61
CA GLU A 651 37.93 3.48 -14.72
C GLU A 651 36.89 4.15 -15.63
N HIS A 652 35.95 4.91 -15.08
CA HIS A 652 35.00 5.69 -15.89
C HIS A 652 35.59 7.03 -16.35
N GLY A 653 36.69 7.51 -15.73
CA GLY A 653 37.28 8.82 -15.99
C GLY A 653 36.40 10.01 -15.58
N SER A 654 35.39 9.78 -14.74
CA SER A 654 34.42 10.81 -14.34
C SER A 654 35.02 11.78 -13.33
N VAL A 655 34.69 13.06 -13.50
CA VAL A 655 35.09 14.13 -12.57
C VAL A 655 34.07 14.36 -11.45
N LYS A 656 32.86 13.81 -11.60
CA LYS A 656 31.78 13.91 -10.61
C LYS A 656 31.06 12.58 -10.41
N LEU A 657 30.76 12.25 -9.14
CA LEU A 657 29.83 11.18 -8.78
C LEU A 657 28.53 11.78 -8.23
N ALA A 658 27.41 11.43 -8.84
CA ALA A 658 26.06 11.79 -8.39
C ALA A 658 25.35 10.58 -7.76
N VAL A 659 24.35 10.84 -6.92
CA VAL A 659 23.53 9.82 -6.26
C VAL A 659 22.07 10.24 -6.28
N ILE A 660 21.18 9.38 -6.77
CA ILE A 660 19.72 9.57 -6.68
C ILE A 660 19.20 9.20 -5.28
N SER A 661 19.63 9.96 -4.27
CA SER A 661 19.21 9.75 -2.88
C SER A 661 17.71 10.05 -2.71
N GLY A 662 17.00 9.14 -2.05
CA GLY A 662 15.69 9.46 -1.47
C GLY A 662 15.81 10.64 -0.50
N VAL A 663 14.74 11.43 -0.39
CA VAL A 663 14.71 12.68 0.39
C VAL A 663 15.20 12.44 1.83
N GLY A 664 14.65 11.42 2.50
CA GLY A 664 15.01 11.08 3.87
C GLY A 664 16.43 10.55 4.09
N THR A 665 17.14 10.12 3.03
CA THR A 665 18.52 9.58 3.12
C THR A 665 19.62 10.58 2.82
N ARG A 666 19.32 11.83 2.42
CA ARG A 666 20.34 12.83 2.03
C ARG A 666 21.40 13.09 3.11
N ASP A 667 20.99 13.10 4.39
CA ASP A 667 21.92 13.24 5.54
C ASP A 667 22.97 12.12 5.66
N TYR A 668 22.72 10.94 5.07
CA TYR A 668 23.71 9.86 5.02
C TYR A 668 24.86 10.25 4.10
N TYR A 669 24.54 10.72 2.89
CA TYR A 669 25.53 11.12 1.89
C TYR A 669 26.27 12.41 2.28
N ARG A 670 25.62 13.36 2.98
CA ARG A 670 26.31 14.54 3.54
C ARG A 670 27.46 14.18 4.47
N ARG A 671 27.34 13.11 5.26
CA ARG A 671 28.44 12.62 6.12
C ARG A 671 29.58 11.95 5.35
N LEU A 672 29.39 11.66 4.06
CA LEU A 672 30.41 11.15 3.14
C LEU A 672 31.00 12.26 2.23
N GLY A 673 30.64 13.53 2.49
CA GLY A 673 31.12 14.68 1.72
C GLY A 673 30.32 15.02 0.47
N TYR A 674 29.07 14.54 0.33
CA TYR A 674 28.20 14.89 -0.79
C TYR A 674 27.33 16.10 -0.47
N GLU A 675 27.15 16.98 -1.44
CA GLU A 675 26.29 18.15 -1.38
C GLU A 675 25.04 17.98 -2.26
N LEU A 676 24.03 18.83 -2.09
CA LEU A 676 22.77 18.74 -2.85
C LEU A 676 22.91 19.53 -4.16
N ASP A 677 22.99 18.84 -5.29
CA ASP A 677 23.07 19.39 -6.65
C ASP A 677 21.77 19.07 -7.41
N GLY A 678 20.88 20.07 -7.49
CA GLY A 678 19.52 19.89 -8.00
C GLY A 678 18.75 18.79 -7.25
N PRO A 679 18.29 17.72 -7.90
CA PRO A 679 17.63 16.60 -7.23
C PRO A 679 18.62 15.60 -6.59
N TYR A 680 19.89 15.60 -6.98
CA TYR A 680 20.90 14.60 -6.64
C TYR A 680 21.73 15.00 -5.42
N MET A 681 22.37 14.01 -4.78
CA MET A 681 23.52 14.27 -3.92
C MET A 681 24.79 14.05 -4.75
N SER A 682 25.68 15.04 -4.88
CA SER A 682 26.89 14.94 -5.72
C SER A 682 28.17 15.26 -4.98
N LYS A 683 29.30 14.76 -5.49
CA LYS A 683 30.65 14.99 -4.97
C LYS A 683 31.66 15.10 -6.12
N SER A 684 32.61 16.04 -6.02
CA SER A 684 33.78 16.12 -6.91
C SER A 684 34.68 14.91 -6.69
N LEU A 685 35.20 14.34 -7.77
CA LEU A 685 36.23 13.28 -7.74
C LEU A 685 37.64 13.82 -8.03
N ILE A 686 37.73 15.11 -8.42
CA ILE A 686 38.95 15.93 -8.45
C ILE A 686 39.18 16.52 -7.06
#